data_AF-A0A3N2I9W0-F1
#
_entry.id   AF-A0A3N2I9W0-F1
#
_cell.length_a   1.000
_cell.length_b   1.000
_cell.length_c   1.000
_cell.angle_alpha   90.00
_cell.angle_beta   90.00
_cell.angle_gamma   90.00
#
_symmetry.space_group_name_H-M   'P 1'
#
loop_
_entity.id
_entity.type
_entity.pdbx_description
1 polymer ?
#
loop_
_entity_poly.entity_id
_entity_poly.type
_entity_poly.pdbx_seq_one_letter_code
_entity_poly.pdbx_strand_id
1 'polypeptide(L)'
;MPTLNHPSAAASTVGASTGAGSARSPRRRFARRVGAALLAVAALVPMALGPAVLGDATSASAATAPPEPSGTWFGPDLDWGSDGPDGYAGRLGATPSLYGVNIDYPLDRRATDEWRRSARAAAAQGAVLVVSLEPTGRLSELDSADARRADDLLTEIDRQYGTSQLVRFAPEMNGNWQRWGQQPTAFVGAFRELADVVHAGGSRARMVWAPSYGAGYPFSDADGRLPETPAGDVGLLDTNDDGRVTEADDPYGPYYPGDDAVDWVGQSMFYFAKGSASTAAGTSVPLVENQAPAAGEVEGRFDETWGYAEAQPSTFYERFAEGRDRPMLLDTGALYADELDGAAELDVKQGWWRQVLDALPTHDRIAGVTWLEVERDEAEAGDRPVDWRATAQPGIAGSLRTDLEASDRIDLGPVTDRVTSTDGDAATVQVRDGGGDEMGWIVACAGALALAFLVSGVVGRLLPRWRYPDDGSPARDLRIDLFRGFIILAVVITHIEVAGPFSFVTLKAVGAITGAEMFVFLSGIVLGMVYPLGIKKYGEKAAAIGAFARARKQYVVTLAVILIVFALSVVPLLNTDAVTTFTDRGTGSTGTTAEGRVYDLYPNVDRLLDYPPPWYAVRQLLLLEMGPWPFNIMGLFVVLSLTIPALMWAIKRRAWWAVLLVSWALYAVGVVFPDVHLLPSQFEAVFPLFAWQVLFTHGLVIGWYRRQIVTALTTRLGKVLVGAAVVGYAGFLALIWAGHAYGFAPGPIPSGLYDTLYATGYQRVDMQWGRLVDVALVVVCVYAVLTVFWTPISKAFGWLYVPLGQASLYVFIWQVFFVLAVASIPGLDRSSVVVGTIVHAVSVLLLWVMVKKKFLFSVVPR
;
A
#
# COMPACT_ATOMS: atom_id res chain seq x y z
N MET A 1 -83.18 -26.02 -35.52
CA MET A 1 -83.81 -24.72 -35.84
C MET A 1 -84.87 -24.44 -34.79
N PRO A 2 -85.03 -23.20 -34.29
CA PRO A 2 -84.21 -22.00 -34.44
C PRO A 2 -83.89 -21.33 -33.05
N THR A 3 -82.81 -20.53 -32.94
CA THR A 3 -82.80 -19.05 -32.59
C THR A 3 -83.25 -18.68 -31.16
N LEU A 4 -82.71 -17.71 -30.39
CA LEU A 4 -81.89 -16.51 -30.59
C LEU A 4 -81.52 -15.94 -29.18
N ASN A 5 -80.39 -15.24 -29.09
CA ASN A 5 -80.05 -14.03 -28.30
C ASN A 5 -80.40 -13.84 -26.80
N HIS A 6 -79.33 -13.53 -26.04
CA HIS A 6 -79.08 -12.53 -24.95
C HIS A 6 -80.18 -11.50 -24.56
N PRO A 7 -80.08 -10.75 -23.41
CA PRO A 7 -79.01 -10.65 -22.39
C PRO A 7 -79.47 -10.50 -20.88
N SER A 8 -78.48 -10.39 -19.98
CA SER A 8 -78.44 -9.50 -18.79
C SER A 8 -79.48 -9.65 -17.66
N ALA A 9 -79.02 -10.04 -16.46
CA ALA A 9 -79.10 -9.21 -15.24
C ALA A 9 -78.46 -9.94 -14.05
N ALA A 10 -77.60 -9.24 -13.33
CA ALA A 10 -77.05 -9.65 -12.05
C ALA A 10 -78.08 -9.42 -10.93
N ALA A 11 -78.27 -10.42 -10.06
CA ALA A 11 -78.79 -10.21 -8.72
C ALA A 11 -78.34 -11.36 -7.80
N SER A 12 -77.86 -10.96 -6.63
CA SER A 12 -77.37 -11.74 -5.51
C SER A 12 -78.45 -12.63 -4.84
N THR A 13 -78.08 -13.84 -4.41
CA THR A 13 -78.00 -14.29 -2.99
C THR A 13 -78.10 -15.81 -2.85
N VAL A 14 -77.06 -16.34 -2.19
CA VAL A 14 -76.95 -17.50 -1.28
C VAL A 14 -78.09 -18.55 -1.23
N GLY A 15 -77.72 -19.82 -1.51
CA GLY A 15 -78.53 -21.02 -1.23
C GLY A 15 -77.74 -22.34 -1.35
N ALA A 16 -77.24 -22.81 -0.21
CA ALA A 16 -76.91 -24.17 0.26
C ALA A 16 -76.62 -25.40 -0.65
N SER A 17 -75.63 -26.18 -0.14
CA SER A 17 -75.40 -27.65 -0.30
C SER A 17 -74.79 -28.08 -1.65
N THR A 18 -73.76 -28.91 -1.76
CA THR A 18 -73.35 -30.17 -1.08
C THR A 18 -71.83 -30.32 -1.30
N GLY A 19 -71.02 -30.92 -0.43
CA GLY A 19 -70.92 -32.37 -0.28
C GLY A 19 -69.46 -32.83 -0.35
N ALA A 20 -69.12 -33.75 0.56
CA ALA A 20 -68.04 -34.72 0.52
C ALA A 20 -66.57 -34.26 0.56
N GLY A 21 -65.96 -34.50 1.73
CA GLY A 21 -64.54 -34.39 1.97
C GLY A 21 -63.68 -35.37 1.17
N SER A 22 -62.45 -34.95 0.90
CA SER A 22 -61.31 -35.86 0.76
C SER A 22 -60.28 -35.50 1.82
N ALA A 23 -60.05 -36.45 2.73
CA ALA A 23 -59.09 -36.35 3.81
C ALA A 23 -57.67 -36.19 3.24
N ARG A 24 -57.11 -34.98 3.32
CA ARG A 24 -55.69 -34.72 3.02
C ARG A 24 -54.84 -35.26 4.17
N SER A 25 -54.06 -36.29 3.89
CA SER A 25 -53.23 -36.99 4.88
C SER A 25 -52.28 -36.05 5.67
N PRO A 26 -52.11 -36.28 6.99
CA PRO A 26 -51.27 -35.44 7.86
C PRO A 26 -49.79 -35.42 7.45
N ARG A 27 -49.30 -36.40 6.69
CA ARG A 27 -47.93 -36.49 6.18
C ARG A 27 -47.53 -35.32 5.25
N ARG A 28 -48.47 -34.76 4.47
CA ARG A 28 -48.17 -33.63 3.56
C ARG A 28 -48.06 -32.27 4.27
N ARG A 29 -48.75 -32.09 5.41
CA ARG A 29 -48.64 -30.87 6.23
C ARG A 29 -47.37 -30.87 7.08
N PHE A 30 -46.96 -32.03 7.60
CA PHE A 30 -45.69 -32.18 8.32
C PHE A 30 -44.48 -31.92 7.40
N ALA A 31 -44.46 -32.49 6.18
CA ALA A 31 -43.37 -32.25 5.23
C ALA A 31 -43.26 -30.79 4.74
N ARG A 32 -44.38 -30.05 4.65
CA ARG A 32 -44.36 -28.61 4.32
C ARG A 32 -43.92 -27.73 5.49
N ARG A 33 -44.31 -28.06 6.72
CA ARG A 33 -43.88 -27.34 7.93
C ARG A 33 -42.42 -27.59 8.29
N VAL A 34 -41.93 -28.82 8.11
CA VAL A 34 -40.51 -29.17 8.25
C VAL A 34 -39.67 -28.54 7.14
N GLY A 35 -40.18 -28.49 5.90
CA GLY A 35 -39.51 -27.79 4.79
C GLY A 35 -39.37 -26.27 5.00
N ALA A 36 -40.39 -25.63 5.58
CA ALA A 36 -40.34 -24.19 5.90
C ALA A 36 -39.47 -23.89 7.14
N ALA A 37 -39.51 -24.75 8.17
CA ALA A 37 -38.64 -24.63 9.35
C ALA A 37 -37.16 -24.90 9.01
N LEU A 38 -36.86 -25.81 8.09
CA LEU A 38 -35.48 -26.09 7.63
C LEU A 38 -34.94 -25.03 6.66
N LEU A 39 -35.81 -24.40 5.86
CA LEU A 39 -35.45 -23.20 5.08
C LEU A 39 -35.20 -21.99 6.00
N ALA A 40 -35.92 -21.89 7.12
CA ALA A 40 -35.64 -20.89 8.15
C ALA A 40 -34.32 -21.19 8.88
N VAL A 41 -34.01 -22.44 9.23
CA VAL A 41 -32.72 -22.82 9.86
C VAL A 41 -31.53 -22.65 8.90
N ALA A 42 -31.71 -22.85 7.60
CA ALA A 42 -30.68 -22.57 6.59
C ALA A 42 -30.54 -21.06 6.25
N ALA A 43 -31.47 -20.22 6.72
CA ALA A 43 -31.48 -18.78 6.49
C ALA A 43 -31.27 -17.94 7.77
N LEU A 44 -31.21 -18.55 8.96
CA LEU A 44 -31.13 -17.86 10.26
C LEU A 44 -29.85 -18.12 11.07
N VAL A 45 -28.79 -18.63 10.44
CA VAL A 45 -27.43 -18.51 10.99
C VAL A 45 -26.78 -17.35 10.22
N PRO A 46 -26.88 -16.07 10.66
CA PRO A 46 -26.61 -15.63 12.03
C PRO A 46 -27.51 -14.49 12.55
N MET A 47 -28.34 -14.73 13.56
CA MET A 47 -28.93 -13.64 14.37
C MET A 47 -29.01 -14.09 15.83
N ALA A 48 -27.95 -13.81 16.58
CA ALA A 48 -27.97 -13.78 18.03
C ALA A 48 -27.23 -12.50 18.46
N LEU A 49 -28.00 -11.59 19.06
CA LEU A 49 -27.61 -10.27 19.51
C LEU A 49 -26.81 -10.35 20.82
N GLY A 50 -25.70 -9.63 20.89
CA GLY A 50 -25.09 -9.15 22.13
C GLY A 50 -24.97 -7.62 22.07
N PRO A 51 -25.03 -6.89 23.19
CA PRO A 51 -25.00 -5.43 23.17
C PRO A 51 -23.63 -4.93 22.73
N ALA A 52 -23.61 -3.98 21.81
CA ALA A 52 -22.42 -3.22 21.48
C ALA A 52 -22.03 -2.36 22.70
N VAL A 53 -20.93 -2.71 23.34
CA VAL A 53 -20.21 -1.77 24.20
C VAL A 53 -19.39 -0.90 23.25
N LEU A 54 -19.78 0.37 23.14
CA LEU A 54 -18.96 1.41 22.53
C LEU A 54 -17.77 1.63 23.46
N GLY A 55 -16.64 1.01 23.13
CA GLY A 55 -15.35 1.35 23.73
C GLY A 55 -14.83 2.59 23.02
N ASP A 56 -14.70 3.69 23.76
CA ASP A 56 -13.91 4.85 23.34
C ASP A 56 -12.46 4.40 23.14
N ALA A 57 -11.98 4.42 21.90
CA ALA A 57 -10.56 4.34 21.60
C ALA A 57 -10.00 5.76 21.63
N THR A 58 -9.60 6.22 22.80
CA THR A 58 -8.60 7.28 22.94
C THR A 58 -7.30 6.64 23.38
N SER A 59 -6.37 6.51 22.44
CA SER A 59 -4.95 6.40 22.77
C SER A 59 -4.17 7.05 21.63
N ALA A 60 -3.82 8.32 21.86
CA ALA A 60 -2.83 9.02 21.08
C ALA A 60 -1.52 8.20 21.09
N SER A 61 -0.98 7.96 19.90
CA SER A 61 0.36 7.41 19.72
C SER A 61 1.34 8.25 20.54
N ALA A 62 2.17 7.60 21.35
CA ALA A 62 3.24 8.26 22.07
C ALA A 62 4.27 8.74 21.03
N ALA A 63 4.26 10.03 20.72
CA ALA A 63 5.20 10.64 19.78
C ALA A 63 6.63 10.47 20.31
N THR A 64 7.42 9.65 19.62
CA THR A 64 8.88 9.65 19.76
C THR A 64 9.39 11.05 19.37
N ALA A 65 10.31 11.61 20.17
CA ALA A 65 10.92 12.90 19.88
C ALA A 65 11.47 12.95 18.44
N PRO A 66 11.49 14.13 17.78
CA PRO A 66 12.16 14.27 16.49
C PRO A 66 13.62 13.76 16.58
N PRO A 67 14.15 13.16 15.50
CA PRO A 67 15.52 12.70 15.48
C PRO A 67 16.44 13.91 15.65
N GLU A 68 17.31 13.85 16.64
CA GLU A 68 18.38 14.82 16.82
C GLU A 68 19.64 14.26 16.14
N PRO A 69 20.28 15.01 15.22
CA PRO A 69 21.49 14.57 14.53
C PRO A 69 22.61 14.22 15.53
N SER A 70 23.14 13.00 15.45
CA SER A 70 24.36 12.62 16.19
C SER A 70 25.64 13.11 15.50
N GLY A 71 25.59 13.19 14.17
CA GLY A 71 26.55 13.81 13.28
C GLY A 71 25.83 14.65 12.23
N THR A 72 26.51 14.93 11.12
CA THR A 72 26.01 15.71 9.99
C THR A 72 25.28 14.79 9.01
N TRP A 73 23.97 14.98 8.84
CA TRP A 73 23.21 14.27 7.82
C TRP A 73 23.64 14.70 6.43
N PHE A 74 23.75 13.75 5.51
CA PHE A 74 24.08 14.04 4.11
C PHE A 74 23.02 13.51 3.16
N GLY A 75 22.74 14.27 2.11
CA GLY A 75 21.97 13.76 1.00
C GLY A 75 21.75 14.77 -0.12
N PRO A 76 21.03 14.36 -1.17
CA PRO A 76 20.87 15.20 -2.36
C PRO A 76 19.66 16.13 -2.27
N ASP A 77 19.78 17.31 -2.88
CA ASP A 77 18.63 18.08 -3.38
C ASP A 77 18.36 17.60 -4.83
N LEU A 78 17.35 16.73 -4.97
CA LEU A 78 17.09 15.99 -6.21
C LEU A 78 16.20 16.79 -7.16
N ASP A 79 16.45 16.64 -8.45
CA ASP A 79 15.38 16.79 -9.44
C ASP A 79 14.46 15.56 -9.40
N TRP A 80 13.40 15.65 -8.59
CA TRP A 80 12.40 14.59 -8.43
C TRP A 80 11.69 14.21 -9.73
N GLY A 81 11.69 15.09 -10.73
CA GLY A 81 11.15 14.82 -12.06
C GLY A 81 11.98 13.81 -12.86
N SER A 82 13.30 13.80 -12.68
CA SER A 82 14.22 12.95 -13.44
C SER A 82 14.88 11.84 -12.61
N ASP A 83 14.87 11.93 -11.27
CA ASP A 83 15.47 10.95 -10.38
C ASP A 83 14.68 10.76 -9.07
N GLY A 84 14.99 9.72 -8.30
CA GLY A 84 14.38 9.49 -6.99
C GLY A 84 15.29 8.76 -6.01
N PRO A 85 14.87 8.60 -4.75
CA PRO A 85 15.72 8.07 -3.68
C PRO A 85 16.42 6.74 -4.00
N ASP A 86 15.70 5.76 -4.59
CA ASP A 86 16.27 4.46 -4.94
C ASP A 86 17.29 4.54 -6.08
N GLY A 87 17.07 5.46 -7.02
CA GLY A 87 18.00 5.74 -8.12
C GLY A 87 19.30 6.32 -7.60
N TYR A 88 19.21 7.37 -6.79
CA TYR A 88 20.36 8.01 -6.15
C TYR A 88 21.14 7.04 -5.26
N ALA A 89 20.47 6.35 -4.33
CA ALA A 89 21.11 5.40 -3.42
C ALA A 89 21.78 4.24 -4.18
N GLY A 90 21.18 3.80 -5.29
CA GLY A 90 21.77 2.81 -6.19
C GLY A 90 23.05 3.28 -6.89
N ARG A 91 23.12 4.55 -7.32
CA ARG A 91 24.31 5.13 -7.94
C ARG A 91 25.42 5.44 -6.93
N LEU A 92 25.06 6.04 -5.79
CA LEU A 92 26.00 6.30 -4.70
C LEU A 92 26.52 5.00 -4.09
N GLY A 93 25.67 3.98 -3.99
CA GLY A 93 25.97 2.73 -3.30
C GLY A 93 25.91 2.84 -1.78
N ALA A 94 25.19 3.84 -1.26
CA ALA A 94 24.88 4.10 0.14
C ALA A 94 23.51 4.81 0.24
N THR A 95 22.85 4.71 1.38
CA THR A 95 21.55 5.37 1.62
C THR A 95 21.78 6.76 2.25
N PRO A 96 21.27 7.84 1.65
CA PRO A 96 21.29 9.17 2.25
C PRO A 96 20.46 9.28 3.52
N SER A 97 20.80 10.24 4.38
CA SER A 97 20.05 10.52 5.61
C SER A 97 19.04 11.66 5.45
N LEU A 98 19.16 12.46 4.39
CA LEU A 98 18.17 13.46 4.03
C LEU A 98 17.95 13.52 2.51
N TYR A 99 16.83 14.13 2.11
CA TYR A 99 16.52 14.46 0.71
C TYR A 99 15.88 15.85 0.62
N GLY A 100 16.39 16.69 -0.28
CA GLY A 100 15.79 17.99 -0.63
C GLY A 100 14.70 17.84 -1.69
N VAL A 101 13.61 18.60 -1.55
CA VAL A 101 12.54 18.75 -2.55
C VAL A 101 12.05 20.19 -2.59
N ASN A 102 11.74 20.69 -3.78
CA ASN A 102 11.14 22.01 -3.97
C ASN A 102 9.64 21.90 -4.26
N ILE A 103 8.84 22.68 -3.55
CA ILE A 103 7.38 22.64 -3.57
C ILE A 103 6.81 24.06 -3.73
N ASP A 104 5.99 24.25 -4.75
CA ASP A 104 5.25 25.51 -4.96
C ASP A 104 4.36 25.85 -3.76
N TYR A 105 4.38 27.12 -3.34
CA TYR A 105 3.60 27.64 -2.21
C TYR A 105 2.82 28.93 -2.58
N PRO A 106 1.54 29.13 -2.22
CA PRO A 106 0.65 28.25 -1.47
C PRO A 106 0.39 26.91 -2.13
N LEU A 107 0.06 25.90 -1.31
CA LEU A 107 -0.19 24.55 -1.79
C LEU A 107 -1.44 24.48 -2.67
N ASP A 108 -1.23 24.13 -3.93
CA ASP A 108 -2.28 23.62 -4.81
C ASP A 108 -2.33 22.08 -4.76
N ARG A 109 -3.18 21.46 -5.59
CA ARG A 109 -3.28 19.99 -5.64
C ARG A 109 -1.96 19.34 -6.08
N ARG A 110 -1.27 19.90 -7.07
CA ARG A 110 -0.05 19.31 -7.63
C ARG A 110 1.08 19.36 -6.60
N ALA A 111 1.27 20.50 -5.94
CA ALA A 111 2.24 20.69 -4.87
C ALA A 111 1.98 19.74 -3.70
N THR A 112 0.71 19.60 -3.30
CA THR A 112 0.29 18.65 -2.25
C THR A 112 0.64 17.21 -2.61
N ASP A 113 0.36 16.79 -3.86
CA ASP A 113 0.60 15.43 -4.31
C ASP A 113 2.11 15.14 -4.45
N GLU A 114 2.91 16.11 -4.91
CA GLU A 114 4.36 16.00 -4.95
C GLU A 114 4.95 15.84 -3.55
N TRP A 115 4.54 16.69 -2.61
CA TRP A 115 5.01 16.62 -1.24
C TRP A 115 4.70 15.24 -0.61
N ARG A 116 3.48 14.72 -0.75
CA ARG A 116 3.13 13.36 -0.27
C ARG A 116 4.00 12.28 -0.90
N ARG A 117 4.26 12.35 -2.22
CA ARG A 117 5.10 11.38 -2.93
C ARG A 117 6.54 11.41 -2.40
N SER A 118 7.14 12.59 -2.30
CA SER A 118 8.53 12.74 -1.86
C SER A 118 8.71 12.34 -0.40
N ALA A 119 7.75 12.69 0.48
CA ALA A 119 7.76 12.25 1.88
C ALA A 119 7.66 10.74 2.02
N ARG A 120 6.78 10.08 1.25
CA ARG A 120 6.65 8.62 1.25
C ARG A 120 7.94 7.94 0.77
N ALA A 121 8.57 8.47 -0.29
CA ALA A 121 9.80 7.92 -0.84
C ALA A 121 10.99 8.10 0.11
N ALA A 122 11.12 9.26 0.78
CA ALA A 122 12.12 9.49 1.82
C ALA A 122 11.90 8.57 3.04
N ALA A 123 10.64 8.39 3.47
CA ALA A 123 10.27 7.49 4.57
C ALA A 123 10.66 6.02 4.30
N ALA A 124 10.57 5.56 3.05
CA ALA A 124 10.98 4.21 2.67
C ALA A 124 12.48 3.96 2.92
N GLN A 125 13.30 5.01 2.88
CA GLN A 125 14.73 4.94 3.18
C GLN A 125 15.08 5.35 4.61
N GLY A 126 14.11 5.86 5.39
CA GLY A 126 14.33 6.36 6.74
C GLY A 126 15.08 7.69 6.74
N ALA A 127 14.90 8.50 5.70
CA ALA A 127 15.54 9.79 5.54
C ALA A 127 14.63 10.93 5.99
N VAL A 128 15.23 12.04 6.43
CA VAL A 128 14.55 13.31 6.68
C VAL A 128 14.27 14.02 5.35
N LEU A 129 13.08 14.61 5.21
CA LEU A 129 12.77 15.42 4.03
C LEU A 129 13.02 16.91 4.32
N VAL A 130 13.87 17.54 3.52
CA VAL A 130 14.04 19.00 3.47
C VAL A 130 13.09 19.54 2.41
N VAL A 131 12.05 20.24 2.84
CA VAL A 131 10.99 20.77 1.97
C VAL A 131 11.21 22.26 1.77
N SER A 132 11.65 22.64 0.57
CA SER A 132 11.73 24.04 0.16
C SER A 132 10.35 24.51 -0.29
N LEU A 133 9.71 25.37 0.49
CA LEU A 133 8.47 26.01 0.08
C LEU A 133 8.83 27.26 -0.73
N GLU A 134 8.53 27.24 -2.02
CA GLU A 134 8.83 28.31 -2.97
C GLU A 134 7.55 29.13 -3.22
N PRO A 135 7.42 30.35 -2.66
CA PRO A 135 6.27 31.19 -2.92
C PRO A 135 6.05 31.34 -4.43
N THR A 136 4.80 31.30 -4.91
CA THR A 136 4.32 31.47 -6.31
C THR A 136 3.49 32.76 -6.51
N GLY A 137 3.12 33.44 -5.43
CA GLY A 137 2.51 34.79 -5.42
C GLY A 137 3.35 35.86 -4.72
N ARG A 138 2.75 37.00 -4.36
CA ARG A 138 3.43 37.99 -3.50
C ARG A 138 3.48 37.49 -2.06
N LEU A 139 4.58 37.74 -1.36
CA LEU A 139 4.72 37.35 0.05
C LEU A 139 3.63 37.96 0.94
N SER A 140 3.22 39.19 0.67
CA SER A 140 2.17 39.89 1.42
C SER A 140 0.75 39.33 1.23
N GLU A 141 0.56 38.43 0.27
CA GLU A 141 -0.74 37.78 0.00
C GLU A 141 -0.87 36.43 0.71
N LEU A 142 0.22 35.91 1.28
CA LEU A 142 0.23 34.67 2.06
C LEU A 142 -0.43 34.89 3.42
N ASP A 143 -1.34 33.99 3.81
CA ASP A 143 -2.11 34.14 5.04
C ASP A 143 -2.11 32.88 5.92
N SER A 144 -2.71 33.02 7.11
CA SER A 144 -2.89 31.92 8.06
C SER A 144 -3.61 30.68 7.49
N ALA A 145 -4.42 30.83 6.44
CA ALA A 145 -5.14 29.71 5.82
C ALA A 145 -4.25 28.94 4.84
N ASP A 146 -3.29 29.59 4.19
CA ASP A 146 -2.22 28.92 3.46
C ASP A 146 -1.28 28.17 4.42
N ALA A 147 -0.91 28.80 5.54
CA ALA A 147 -0.08 28.18 6.57
C ALA A 147 -0.75 26.96 7.21
N ARG A 148 -2.05 27.05 7.57
CA ARG A 148 -2.81 25.91 8.11
C ARG A 148 -2.89 24.73 7.13
N ARG A 149 -3.03 25.00 5.83
CA ARG A 149 -3.02 23.94 4.81
C ARG A 149 -1.68 23.19 4.76
N ALA A 150 -0.56 23.91 4.94
CA ALA A 150 0.75 23.30 5.04
C ALA A 150 0.91 22.49 6.34
N ASP A 151 0.49 23.02 7.50
CA ASP A 151 0.56 22.30 8.78
C ASP A 151 -0.35 21.07 8.84
N ASP A 152 -1.54 21.13 8.25
CA ASP A 152 -2.44 19.98 8.11
C ASP A 152 -1.74 18.84 7.36
N LEU A 153 -1.00 19.16 6.30
CA LEU A 153 -0.24 18.19 5.51
C LEU A 153 1.02 17.69 6.26
N LEU A 154 1.74 18.57 6.96
CA LEU A 154 2.85 18.18 7.84
C LEU A 154 2.40 17.18 8.91
N THR A 155 1.26 17.46 9.56
CA THR A 155 0.65 16.61 10.58
C THR A 155 0.14 15.29 9.99
N GLU A 156 -0.43 15.32 8.78
CA GLU A 156 -0.80 14.11 8.04
C GLU A 156 0.43 13.22 7.78
N ILE A 157 1.51 13.78 7.22
CA ILE A 157 2.74 13.06 6.88
C ILE A 157 3.42 12.50 8.14
N ASP A 158 3.55 13.30 9.21
CA ASP A 158 4.15 12.84 10.45
C ASP A 158 3.38 11.66 11.06
N ARG A 159 2.03 11.72 11.04
CA ARG A 159 1.19 10.59 11.49
C ARG A 159 1.32 9.37 10.60
N GLN A 160 1.37 9.55 9.28
CA GLN A 160 1.39 8.45 8.31
C GLN A 160 2.74 7.74 8.24
N TYR A 161 3.85 8.45 8.43
CA TYR A 161 5.18 7.89 8.16
C TYR A 161 6.12 7.95 9.36
N GLY A 162 5.82 8.76 10.39
CA GLY A 162 6.73 8.95 11.52
C GLY A 162 8.06 9.60 11.11
N THR A 163 8.10 10.29 9.97
CA THR A 163 9.27 11.03 9.47
C THR A 163 9.25 12.48 9.94
N SER A 164 10.42 13.02 10.27
CA SER A 164 10.58 14.45 10.55
C SER A 164 10.89 15.22 9.26
N GLN A 165 10.45 16.48 9.22
CA GLN A 165 10.59 17.35 8.05
C GLN A 165 11.25 18.67 8.43
N LEU A 166 12.18 19.13 7.62
CA LEU A 166 12.82 20.45 7.72
C LEU A 166 12.16 21.36 6.68
N VAL A 167 11.42 22.37 7.12
CA VAL A 167 10.64 23.29 6.28
C VAL A 167 11.46 24.53 5.97
N ARG A 168 12.06 24.58 4.77
CA ARG A 168 12.87 25.70 4.28
C ARG A 168 11.97 26.65 3.48
N PHE A 169 11.46 27.70 4.13
CA PHE A 169 10.56 28.65 3.47
C PHE A 169 11.35 29.74 2.73
N ALA A 170 11.05 29.91 1.43
CA ALA A 170 11.59 30.97 0.58
C ALA A 170 13.12 31.14 0.72
N PRO A 171 13.92 30.10 0.44
CA PRO A 171 15.37 30.15 0.58
C PRO A 171 16.00 31.22 -0.32
N GLU A 172 17.23 31.63 -0.01
CA GLU A 172 17.98 32.63 -0.77
C GLU A 172 17.29 34.00 -0.88
N MET A 173 16.46 34.34 0.10
CA MET A 173 15.67 35.59 0.15
C MET A 173 16.50 36.88 0.14
N ASN A 174 17.79 36.81 0.48
CA ASN A 174 18.72 37.93 0.39
C ASN A 174 19.26 38.16 -1.04
N GLY A 175 19.14 37.17 -1.93
CA GLY A 175 19.43 37.27 -3.35
C GLY A 175 18.36 38.06 -4.12
N ASN A 176 18.67 38.46 -5.36
CA ASN A 176 17.75 39.23 -6.22
C ASN A 176 17.28 38.47 -7.48
N TRP A 177 17.60 37.19 -7.59
CA TRP A 177 17.16 36.30 -8.69
C TRP A 177 15.85 35.56 -8.37
N GLN A 178 15.53 35.41 -7.08
CA GLN A 178 14.23 34.88 -6.65
C GLN A 178 13.20 35.99 -6.53
N ARG A 179 11.95 35.69 -6.89
CA ARG A 179 10.81 36.64 -6.81
C ARG A 179 10.38 37.06 -5.42
N TRP A 180 10.78 36.31 -4.39
CA TRP A 180 10.66 36.67 -2.98
C TRP A 180 11.93 37.36 -2.46
N GLY A 181 12.96 37.47 -3.30
CA GLY A 181 14.25 38.07 -2.99
C GLY A 181 14.14 39.56 -2.68
N GLN A 182 15.06 40.02 -1.83
CA GLN A 182 15.23 41.42 -1.41
C GLN A 182 13.96 42.12 -0.88
N GLN A 183 13.11 41.37 -0.16
CA GLN A 183 11.87 41.86 0.43
C GLN A 183 11.82 41.58 1.95
N PRO A 184 12.73 42.15 2.77
CA PRO A 184 12.89 41.79 4.18
C PRO A 184 11.58 41.91 4.99
N THR A 185 10.82 42.99 4.84
CA THR A 185 9.57 43.19 5.60
C THR A 185 8.53 42.11 5.28
N ALA A 186 8.31 41.85 3.98
CA ALA A 186 7.31 40.88 3.55
C ALA A 186 7.77 39.44 3.81
N PHE A 187 9.07 39.16 3.68
CA PHE A 187 9.67 37.87 4.00
C PHE A 187 9.52 37.54 5.48
N VAL A 188 9.95 38.43 6.38
CA VAL A 188 9.86 38.21 7.83
C VAL A 188 8.40 38.02 8.25
N GLY A 189 7.48 38.83 7.72
CA GLY A 189 6.05 38.67 7.97
C GLY A 189 5.51 37.30 7.56
N ALA A 190 5.78 36.86 6.34
CA ALA A 190 5.32 35.57 5.82
C ALA A 190 5.97 34.37 6.53
N PHE A 191 7.27 34.46 6.83
CA PHE A 191 7.99 33.41 7.57
C PHE A 191 7.39 33.22 8.96
N ARG A 192 7.16 34.31 9.70
CA ARG A 192 6.58 34.25 11.04
C ARG A 192 5.15 33.71 11.03
N GLU A 193 4.32 34.11 10.07
CA GLU A 193 2.96 33.58 9.93
C GLU A 193 2.95 32.05 9.74
N LEU A 194 3.86 31.52 8.91
CA LEU A 194 4.01 30.08 8.72
C LEU A 194 4.57 29.40 9.99
N ALA A 195 5.62 29.96 10.58
CA ALA A 195 6.27 29.41 11.77
C ALA A 195 5.30 29.33 12.96
N ASP A 196 4.53 30.38 13.22
CA ASP A 196 3.54 30.42 14.32
C ASP A 196 2.51 29.28 14.19
N VAL A 197 2.06 28.98 12.95
CA VAL A 197 1.11 27.89 12.70
C VAL A 197 1.77 26.52 12.82
N VAL A 198 2.97 26.33 12.26
CA VAL A 198 3.71 25.06 12.34
C VAL A 198 4.09 24.72 13.79
N HIS A 199 4.56 25.70 14.56
CA HIS A 199 4.91 25.52 15.98
C HIS A 199 3.70 25.30 16.88
N ALA A 200 2.54 25.89 16.54
CA ALA A 200 1.27 25.60 17.22
C ALA A 200 0.64 24.27 16.79
N GLY A 201 1.09 23.72 15.66
CA GLY A 201 0.62 22.48 15.05
C GLY A 201 1.00 21.22 15.83
N GLY A 202 0.52 20.08 15.33
CA GLY A 202 0.76 18.77 15.94
C GLY A 202 1.94 17.99 15.35
N SER A 203 2.60 18.54 14.32
CA SER A 203 3.69 17.87 13.60
C SER A 203 5.03 18.03 14.32
N ARG A 204 5.99 17.16 13.99
CA ARG A 204 7.40 17.28 14.43
C ARG A 204 8.26 18.07 13.43
N ALA A 205 7.66 18.93 12.62
CA ALA A 205 8.38 19.74 11.64
C ALA A 205 9.26 20.81 12.32
N ARG A 206 10.29 21.26 11.61
CA ARG A 206 11.20 22.33 12.05
C ARG A 206 11.36 23.38 10.96
N MET A 207 11.25 24.65 11.33
CA MET A 207 11.40 25.78 10.42
C MET A 207 12.89 26.08 10.16
N VAL A 208 13.27 26.19 8.88
CA VAL A 208 14.64 26.49 8.43
C VAL A 208 14.69 27.87 7.77
N TRP A 209 15.53 28.76 8.30
CA TRP A 209 15.84 30.05 7.68
C TRP A 209 17.18 29.97 6.93
N ALA A 210 17.15 30.01 5.59
CA ALA A 210 18.30 29.70 4.74
C ALA A 210 18.61 30.81 3.71
N PRO A 211 19.41 31.84 4.05
CA PRO A 211 19.94 32.79 3.07
C PRO A 211 21.02 32.20 2.15
N SER A 212 21.30 32.89 1.05
CA SER A 212 22.47 32.65 0.19
C SER A 212 23.73 33.27 0.78
N TYR A 213 24.91 32.71 0.49
CA TYR A 213 26.20 33.29 0.86
C TYR A 213 26.33 34.75 0.37
N GLY A 214 26.84 35.65 1.23
CA GLY A 214 26.64 37.09 1.10
C GLY A 214 27.64 37.83 0.22
N ALA A 215 28.70 37.15 -0.24
CA ALA A 215 29.67 37.73 -1.15
C ALA A 215 29.00 38.24 -2.43
N GLY A 216 29.22 39.51 -2.78
CA GLY A 216 28.57 40.15 -3.92
C GLY A 216 27.26 40.88 -3.59
N TYR A 217 26.78 40.91 -2.34
CA TYR A 217 25.57 41.62 -1.93
C TYR A 217 25.62 43.14 -2.26
N PRO A 218 24.55 43.79 -2.75
CA PRO A 218 23.19 43.31 -2.98
C PRO A 218 22.99 42.66 -4.36
N PHE A 219 24.04 42.03 -4.90
CA PHE A 219 24.02 41.24 -6.13
C PHE A 219 23.64 42.08 -7.36
N SER A 220 24.07 43.35 -7.40
CA SER A 220 23.66 44.30 -8.45
C SER A 220 24.05 43.87 -9.87
N ASP A 221 25.13 43.10 -9.99
CA ASP A 221 25.63 42.55 -11.25
C ASP A 221 25.27 41.07 -11.44
N ALA A 222 24.42 40.48 -10.59
CA ALA A 222 23.96 39.11 -10.76
C ALA A 222 23.09 38.99 -12.01
N ASP A 223 23.35 37.94 -12.78
CA ASP A 223 22.56 37.63 -13.96
C ASP A 223 21.24 36.95 -13.55
N GLY A 224 20.17 37.20 -14.29
CA GLY A 224 18.80 36.80 -13.89
C GLY A 224 18.15 37.65 -12.79
N ARG A 225 18.76 38.77 -12.39
CA ARG A 225 18.21 39.68 -11.38
C ARG A 225 16.84 40.24 -11.72
N LEU A 226 16.02 40.46 -10.70
CA LEU A 226 14.76 41.16 -10.82
C LEU A 226 14.95 42.69 -10.87
N PRO A 227 14.06 43.44 -11.54
CA PRO A 227 14.32 44.83 -11.88
C PRO A 227 14.29 45.82 -10.70
N GLU A 228 13.59 45.55 -9.60
CA GLU A 228 13.41 46.53 -8.50
C GLU A 228 13.22 45.89 -7.11
N THR A 229 13.99 46.36 -6.13
CA THR A 229 13.73 46.22 -4.69
C THR A 229 12.61 47.19 -4.28
N PRO A 230 11.58 46.78 -3.51
CA PRO A 230 10.52 47.70 -3.11
C PRO A 230 11.06 48.93 -2.35
N ALA A 231 10.63 50.12 -2.75
CA ALA A 231 11.11 51.39 -2.18
C ALA A 231 10.91 51.53 -0.65
N GLY A 232 10.01 50.73 -0.06
CA GLY A 232 9.76 50.72 1.38
C GLY A 232 10.80 49.98 2.22
N ASP A 233 11.60 49.09 1.61
CA ASP A 233 12.55 48.24 2.32
C ASP A 233 14.00 48.74 2.22
N VAL A 234 14.28 49.75 1.38
CA VAL A 234 15.64 50.28 1.17
C VAL A 234 16.30 50.71 2.47
N GLY A 235 15.57 51.34 3.38
CA GLY A 235 16.11 51.76 4.70
C GLY A 235 16.33 50.60 5.69
N LEU A 236 15.81 49.40 5.43
CA LEU A 236 16.15 48.19 6.19
C LEU A 236 17.38 47.49 5.62
N LEU A 237 17.65 47.66 4.33
CA LEU A 237 18.78 47.06 3.63
C LEU A 237 20.05 47.93 3.71
N ASP A 238 19.90 49.24 3.87
CA ASP A 238 20.97 50.20 4.20
C ASP A 238 21.25 50.14 5.71
N THR A 239 21.95 49.09 6.12
CA THR A 239 22.23 48.76 7.53
C THR A 239 23.35 49.60 8.13
N ASN A 240 24.11 50.32 7.30
CA ASN A 240 25.14 51.26 7.74
C ASN A 240 24.68 52.74 7.71
N ASP A 241 23.43 53.00 7.30
CA ASP A 241 22.77 54.30 7.20
C ASP A 241 23.51 55.32 6.29
N ASP A 242 24.20 54.85 5.24
CA ASP A 242 24.98 55.71 4.32
C ASP A 242 24.20 56.22 3.10
N GLY A 243 22.94 55.77 2.95
CA GLY A 243 22.03 56.10 1.88
C GLY A 243 22.15 55.21 0.65
N ARG A 244 22.96 54.14 0.69
CA ARG A 244 23.15 53.17 -0.40
C ARG A 244 23.17 51.75 0.16
N VAL A 245 22.60 50.81 -0.59
CA VAL A 245 22.76 49.38 -0.30
C VAL A 245 23.96 48.86 -1.07
N THR A 246 24.98 48.37 -0.36
CA THR A 246 26.29 47.95 -0.90
C THR A 246 26.80 46.69 -0.20
N GLU A 247 28.00 46.20 -0.55
CA GLU A 247 28.64 45.06 0.16
C GLU A 247 29.01 45.38 1.62
N ALA A 248 29.01 46.66 2.01
CA ALA A 248 29.24 47.07 3.40
C ALA A 248 28.00 46.85 4.29
N ASP A 249 26.86 46.53 3.70
CA ASP A 249 25.63 46.24 4.43
C ASP A 249 25.52 44.77 4.84
N ASP A 250 24.85 44.53 5.96
CA ASP A 250 24.60 43.18 6.48
C ASP A 250 23.65 42.41 5.57
N PRO A 251 24.12 41.38 4.84
CA PRO A 251 23.31 40.66 3.86
C PRO A 251 22.30 39.71 4.51
N TYR A 252 22.31 39.58 5.85
CA TYR A 252 21.54 38.57 6.58
C TYR A 252 20.56 39.16 7.58
N GLY A 253 21.02 40.08 8.43
CA GLY A 253 20.27 40.64 9.56
C GLY A 253 18.85 41.12 9.22
N PRO A 254 18.64 41.89 8.14
CA PRO A 254 17.32 42.40 7.76
C PRO A 254 16.28 41.30 7.48
N TYR A 255 16.72 40.09 7.15
CA TYR A 255 15.86 38.95 6.82
C TYR A 255 15.64 38.00 7.99
N TYR A 256 16.27 38.20 9.15
CA TYR A 256 16.18 37.26 10.27
C TYR A 256 14.81 37.37 10.99
N PRO A 257 13.97 36.30 10.99
CA PRO A 257 12.61 36.39 11.51
C PRO A 257 12.50 36.44 13.05
N GLY A 258 13.55 36.06 13.77
CA GLY A 258 13.58 35.98 15.23
C GLY A 258 13.81 34.55 15.76
N ASP A 259 14.35 34.44 16.98
CA ASP A 259 14.74 33.15 17.59
C ASP A 259 13.54 32.27 17.95
N ASP A 260 12.35 32.85 18.09
CA ASP A 260 11.09 32.15 18.34
C ASP A 260 10.52 31.47 17.09
N ALA A 261 10.81 32.00 15.91
CA ALA A 261 10.31 31.50 14.63
C ALA A 261 11.26 30.49 13.96
N VAL A 262 12.55 30.53 14.26
CA VAL A 262 13.59 29.74 13.58
C VAL A 262 14.04 28.56 14.44
N ASP A 263 13.93 27.34 13.92
CA ASP A 263 14.44 26.14 14.59
C ASP A 263 15.85 25.78 14.12
N TRP A 264 16.08 25.88 12.80
CA TRP A 264 17.33 25.61 12.11
C TRP A 264 17.72 26.83 11.28
N VAL A 265 19.01 27.11 11.20
CA VAL A 265 19.55 28.06 10.23
C VAL A 265 20.05 27.29 9.02
N GLY A 266 20.16 27.94 7.87
CA GLY A 266 20.76 27.34 6.69
C GLY A 266 21.57 28.34 5.92
N GLN A 267 22.42 27.87 5.03
CA GLN A 267 23.13 28.74 4.10
C GLN A 267 23.36 28.02 2.77
N SER A 268 23.05 28.71 1.68
CA SER A 268 23.32 28.22 0.33
C SER A 268 24.70 28.70 -0.12
N MET A 269 25.61 27.76 -0.37
CA MET A 269 27.02 27.97 -0.69
C MET A 269 27.44 27.05 -1.83
N PHE A 270 27.35 27.52 -3.06
CA PHE A 270 27.69 26.76 -4.27
C PHE A 270 29.04 27.16 -4.87
N TYR A 271 29.71 26.21 -5.53
CA TYR A 271 30.93 26.46 -6.27
C TYR A 271 30.65 26.73 -7.75
N PHE A 272 30.99 27.94 -8.18
CA PHE A 272 30.76 28.45 -9.53
C PHE A 272 32.06 28.65 -10.36
N ALA A 273 33.21 28.18 -9.87
CA ALA A 273 34.52 28.38 -10.52
C ALA A 273 34.85 29.85 -10.88
N LYS A 274 34.55 30.78 -9.96
CA LYS A 274 34.78 32.24 -10.11
C LYS A 274 36.25 32.68 -9.92
N GLY A 275 37.21 31.74 -9.97
CA GLY A 275 38.64 32.02 -9.81
C GLY A 275 39.08 32.37 -8.38
N SER A 276 40.05 33.27 -8.24
CA SER A 276 40.61 33.64 -6.92
C SER A 276 39.61 34.44 -6.07
N ALA A 277 39.81 34.46 -4.74
CA ALA A 277 39.00 35.27 -3.82
C ALA A 277 38.83 36.74 -4.27
N SER A 278 39.92 37.36 -4.73
CA SER A 278 39.90 38.76 -5.22
C SER A 278 39.17 38.94 -6.54
N THR A 279 39.08 37.89 -7.35
CA THR A 279 38.36 37.90 -8.64
C THR A 279 36.88 37.69 -8.43
N ALA A 280 36.50 36.88 -7.45
CA ALA A 280 35.10 36.62 -7.11
C ALA A 280 34.43 37.78 -6.33
N ALA A 281 35.20 38.76 -5.85
CA ALA A 281 34.67 39.88 -5.07
C ALA A 281 33.90 40.88 -5.94
N GLY A 282 32.63 41.15 -5.57
CA GLY A 282 31.80 42.22 -6.13
C GLY A 282 31.59 42.25 -7.64
N THR A 283 31.83 41.13 -8.35
CA THR A 283 31.70 41.09 -9.81
C THR A 283 31.13 39.76 -10.31
N SER A 284 30.30 39.85 -11.35
CA SER A 284 29.89 38.68 -12.13
C SER A 284 31.07 38.23 -13.00
N VAL A 285 31.67 37.10 -12.64
CA VAL A 285 32.77 36.48 -13.38
C VAL A 285 32.20 35.37 -14.26
N PRO A 286 32.24 35.49 -15.59
CA PRO A 286 31.77 34.44 -16.48
C PRO A 286 32.68 33.21 -16.39
N LEU A 287 32.07 32.03 -16.41
CA LEU A 287 32.77 30.75 -16.49
C LEU A 287 33.33 30.55 -17.91
N VAL A 288 34.66 30.58 -18.02
CA VAL A 288 35.37 30.42 -19.31
C VAL A 288 36.12 29.09 -19.44
N GLU A 289 36.43 28.44 -18.31
CA GLU A 289 37.06 27.12 -18.21
C GLU A 289 36.66 26.45 -16.88
N ASN A 290 36.69 25.12 -16.82
CA ASN A 290 36.49 24.39 -15.57
C ASN A 290 37.73 24.54 -14.66
N GLN A 291 37.53 24.91 -13.40
CA GLN A 291 38.61 25.09 -12.43
C GLN A 291 38.33 24.26 -11.18
N ALA A 292 39.38 23.68 -10.59
CA ALA A 292 39.28 23.06 -9.28
C ALA A 292 39.24 24.16 -8.20
N PRO A 293 38.49 23.98 -7.10
CA PRO A 293 38.45 24.92 -5.99
C PRO A 293 39.85 25.20 -5.43
N ALA A 294 40.09 26.45 -5.05
CA ALA A 294 41.33 26.80 -4.38
C ALA A 294 41.34 26.21 -2.96
N ALA A 295 42.53 25.87 -2.45
CA ALA A 295 42.66 25.34 -1.11
C ALA A 295 42.24 26.38 -0.06
N GLY A 296 41.37 25.98 0.87
CA GLY A 296 40.84 26.85 1.93
C GLY A 296 39.72 27.78 1.49
N GLU A 297 39.15 27.57 0.30
CA GLU A 297 38.03 28.39 -0.20
C GLU A 297 36.78 28.25 0.69
N VAL A 298 36.40 27.02 1.08
CA VAL A 298 35.22 26.81 1.95
C VAL A 298 35.41 27.47 3.32
N GLU A 299 36.58 27.29 3.94
CA GLU A 299 36.91 27.94 5.21
C GLU A 299 36.88 29.47 5.06
N GLY A 300 37.49 30.00 4.00
CA GLY A 300 37.46 31.43 3.69
C GLY A 300 36.05 31.97 3.45
N ARG A 301 35.10 31.14 3.03
CA ARG A 301 33.68 31.52 2.93
C ARG A 301 32.98 31.53 4.29
N PHE A 302 33.25 30.57 5.16
CA PHE A 302 32.73 30.62 6.53
C PHE A 302 33.31 31.80 7.33
N ASP A 303 34.57 32.16 7.05
CA ASP A 303 35.24 33.35 7.58
C ASP A 303 34.77 34.66 6.92
N GLU A 304 33.92 34.59 5.89
CA GLU A 304 33.44 35.74 5.09
C GLU A 304 34.58 36.60 4.52
N THR A 305 35.70 35.96 4.18
CA THR A 305 36.86 36.60 3.54
C THR A 305 36.94 36.31 2.03
N TRP A 306 36.24 35.27 1.57
CA TRP A 306 36.26 34.86 0.16
C TRP A 306 35.16 35.54 -0.65
N GLY A 307 35.54 36.41 -1.59
CA GLY A 307 34.59 37.13 -2.44
C GLY A 307 33.95 38.36 -1.78
N TYR A 308 34.47 38.80 -0.64
CA TYR A 308 34.07 40.06 0.00
C TYR A 308 35.08 41.16 -0.35
N ALA A 309 34.61 42.32 -0.81
CA ALA A 309 35.49 43.50 -0.97
C ALA A 309 35.76 44.20 0.37
N GLU A 310 34.79 44.14 1.29
CA GLU A 310 34.84 44.75 2.62
C GLU A 310 34.66 43.69 3.71
N ALA A 311 35.43 43.81 4.80
CA ALA A 311 35.37 42.85 5.90
C ALA A 311 34.07 42.99 6.71
N GLN A 312 33.40 41.88 6.95
CA GLN A 312 32.21 41.83 7.79
C GLN A 312 32.60 41.83 9.29
N PRO A 313 31.81 42.46 10.17
CA PRO A 313 32.14 42.57 11.59
C PRO A 313 32.03 41.25 12.36
N SER A 314 31.26 40.29 11.87
CA SER A 314 31.05 38.95 12.44
C SER A 314 30.40 38.06 11.40
N THR A 315 30.75 36.78 11.35
CA THR A 315 30.29 35.88 10.29
C THR A 315 28.87 35.37 10.51
N PHE A 316 28.22 34.88 9.46
CA PHE A 316 26.93 34.21 9.52
C PHE A 316 26.95 33.05 10.54
N TYR A 317 27.99 32.22 10.49
CA TYR A 317 28.11 31.05 11.36
C TYR A 317 28.18 31.45 12.83
N GLU A 318 29.06 32.40 13.18
CA GLU A 318 29.22 32.91 14.55
C GLU A 318 27.91 33.53 15.06
N ARG A 319 27.22 34.31 14.23
CA ARG A 319 26.01 35.03 14.64
C ARG A 319 24.82 34.09 14.78
N PHE A 320 24.54 33.28 13.77
CA PHE A 320 23.24 32.62 13.61
C PHE A 320 23.26 31.13 13.93
N ALA A 321 24.38 30.44 13.72
CA ALA A 321 24.51 29.03 14.09
C ALA A 321 25.07 28.90 15.52
N GLU A 322 26.31 29.31 15.75
CA GLU A 322 27.00 29.14 17.04
C GLU A 322 26.38 30.05 18.12
N GLY A 323 26.29 31.35 17.87
CA GLY A 323 25.85 32.35 18.85
C GLY A 323 24.38 32.19 19.29
N ARG A 324 23.58 31.43 18.54
CA ARG A 324 22.17 31.14 18.85
C ARG A 324 21.91 29.67 19.18
N ASP A 325 22.96 28.84 19.25
CA ASP A 325 22.87 27.40 19.53
C ASP A 325 21.91 26.69 18.57
N ARG A 326 22.00 26.99 17.27
CA ARG A 326 21.11 26.44 16.24
C ARG A 326 21.83 25.47 15.33
N PRO A 327 21.23 24.31 15.03
CA PRO A 327 21.71 23.44 13.97
C PRO A 327 21.61 24.16 12.62
N MET A 328 22.59 23.87 11.76
CA MET A 328 22.77 24.49 10.46
C MET A 328 22.63 23.46 9.34
N LEU A 329 21.83 23.80 8.33
CA LEU A 329 21.73 23.10 7.05
C LEU A 329 22.59 23.82 6.00
N LEU A 330 23.62 23.17 5.48
CA LEU A 330 24.45 23.70 4.40
C LEU A 330 23.96 23.17 3.05
N ASP A 331 23.54 24.06 2.17
CA ASP A 331 23.14 23.71 0.81
C ASP A 331 24.28 23.99 -0.14
N THR A 332 24.76 22.98 -0.84
CA THR A 332 26.00 23.10 -1.60
C THR A 332 26.02 22.23 -2.85
N GLY A 333 27.04 22.41 -3.67
CA GLY A 333 27.22 21.75 -4.94
C GLY A 333 28.36 22.39 -5.72
N ALA A 334 28.90 21.67 -6.68
CA ALA A 334 29.93 22.19 -7.57
C ALA A 334 29.52 21.95 -9.02
N LEU A 335 29.40 23.04 -9.77
CA LEU A 335 29.07 22.96 -11.19
C LEU A 335 30.24 22.41 -11.99
N TYR A 336 29.90 21.76 -13.09
CA TYR A 336 30.84 21.36 -14.13
C TYR A 336 30.22 21.58 -15.50
N ALA A 337 30.93 22.25 -16.40
CA ALA A 337 30.45 22.54 -17.74
C ALA A 337 31.16 21.63 -18.76
N ASP A 338 30.45 20.63 -19.30
CA ASP A 338 31.03 19.65 -20.26
C ASP A 338 31.64 20.29 -21.52
N GLU A 339 31.12 21.46 -21.94
CA GLU A 339 31.60 22.16 -23.12
C GLU A 339 32.90 22.95 -22.90
N LEU A 340 33.37 23.08 -21.66
CA LEU A 340 34.54 23.86 -21.30
C LEU A 340 35.75 22.97 -21.00
N ASP A 341 36.91 23.37 -21.52
CA ASP A 341 38.19 22.77 -21.15
C ASP A 341 38.58 23.14 -19.70
N GLY A 342 39.59 22.48 -19.13
CA GLY A 342 40.14 22.83 -17.82
C GLY A 342 40.38 21.62 -16.90
N ALA A 343 40.11 21.81 -15.61
CA ALA A 343 40.18 20.76 -14.60
C ALA A 343 39.18 19.62 -14.91
N ALA A 344 39.55 18.38 -14.57
CA ALA A 344 38.64 17.26 -14.73
C ALA A 344 37.47 17.38 -13.74
N GLU A 345 36.29 16.88 -14.12
CA GLU A 345 35.09 16.95 -13.28
C GLU A 345 35.29 16.41 -11.86
N LEU A 346 36.02 15.29 -11.73
CA LEU A 346 36.35 14.74 -10.42
C LEU A 346 37.16 15.73 -9.59
N ASP A 347 38.17 16.40 -10.17
CA ASP A 347 39.00 17.37 -9.44
C ASP A 347 38.18 18.57 -8.97
N VAL A 348 37.20 19.01 -9.77
CA VAL A 348 36.27 20.09 -9.42
C VAL A 348 35.37 19.69 -8.26
N LYS A 349 34.59 18.61 -8.44
CA LYS A 349 33.58 18.19 -7.47
C LYS A 349 34.22 17.66 -6.18
N GLN A 350 35.27 16.83 -6.30
CA GLN A 350 36.00 16.29 -5.15
C GLN A 350 36.81 17.33 -4.40
N GLY A 351 37.41 18.29 -5.13
CA GLY A 351 38.07 19.43 -4.50
C GLY A 351 37.12 20.26 -3.64
N TRP A 352 35.84 20.35 -4.02
CA TRP A 352 34.83 21.10 -3.28
C TRP A 352 34.29 20.31 -2.09
N TRP A 353 33.75 19.11 -2.30
CA TRP A 353 33.14 18.36 -1.19
C TRP A 353 34.16 17.99 -0.12
N ARG A 354 35.43 17.75 -0.45
CA ARG A 354 36.46 17.48 0.56
C ARG A 354 36.68 18.69 1.47
N GLN A 355 36.68 19.90 0.92
CA GLN A 355 36.77 21.11 1.74
C GLN A 355 35.53 21.29 2.63
N VAL A 356 34.33 20.94 2.13
CA VAL A 356 33.12 20.91 2.97
C VAL A 356 33.28 19.91 4.12
N LEU A 357 33.74 18.69 3.82
CA LEU A 357 33.96 17.65 4.84
C LEU A 357 35.03 18.04 5.86
N ASP A 358 36.12 18.67 5.40
CA ASP A 358 37.23 19.14 6.24
C ASP A 358 36.83 20.29 7.18
N ALA A 359 35.78 21.06 6.83
CA ALA A 359 35.25 22.15 7.65
C ALA A 359 34.29 21.68 8.76
N LEU A 360 33.68 20.50 8.64
CA LEU A 360 32.70 19.98 9.62
C LEU A 360 33.22 19.88 11.06
N PRO A 361 34.49 19.50 11.33
CA PRO A 361 35.01 19.41 12.69
C PRO A 361 35.12 20.77 13.40
N THR A 362 35.39 21.85 12.66
CA THR A 362 35.48 23.23 13.20
C THR A 362 34.12 23.93 13.19
N HIS A 363 33.18 23.46 12.37
CA HIS A 363 31.82 23.99 12.24
C HIS A 363 30.78 22.96 12.74
N ASP A 364 30.85 22.64 14.03
CA ASP A 364 30.08 21.54 14.64
C ASP A 364 28.56 21.71 14.63
N ARG A 365 28.05 22.91 14.35
CA ARG A 365 26.61 23.18 14.16
C ARG A 365 26.10 22.76 12.80
N ILE A 366 26.96 22.46 11.83
CA ILE A 366 26.54 21.91 10.54
C ILE A 366 26.01 20.49 10.79
N ALA A 367 24.69 20.40 10.84
CA ALA A 367 23.94 19.21 11.19
C ALA A 367 23.30 18.54 9.96
N GLY A 368 23.25 19.25 8.83
CA GLY A 368 22.86 18.70 7.55
C GLY A 368 23.63 19.32 6.40
N VAL A 369 23.93 18.53 5.37
CA VAL A 369 24.48 18.98 4.09
C VAL A 369 23.60 18.45 2.97
N THR A 370 23.05 19.35 2.15
CA THR A 370 22.40 18.98 0.90
C THR A 370 23.35 19.21 -0.27
N TRP A 371 23.44 18.24 -1.18
CA TRP A 371 24.19 18.37 -2.43
C TRP A 371 23.24 18.54 -3.61
N LEU A 372 23.39 19.59 -4.40
CA LEU A 372 22.55 19.85 -5.58
C LEU A 372 22.79 18.76 -6.66
N GLU A 373 21.78 17.95 -6.94
CA GLU A 373 21.84 16.85 -7.92
C GLU A 373 20.92 17.13 -9.12
N VAL A 374 21.26 18.17 -9.87
CA VAL A 374 20.50 18.57 -11.07
C VAL A 374 21.44 18.90 -12.23
N GLU A 375 20.92 18.78 -13.44
CA GLU A 375 21.50 19.38 -14.64
C GLU A 375 20.58 20.52 -15.07
N ARG A 376 21.11 21.75 -15.17
CA ARG A 376 20.31 22.93 -15.55
C ARG A 376 21.18 23.97 -16.25
N ASP A 377 20.51 24.87 -16.95
CA ASP A 377 21.16 26.02 -17.56
C ASP A 377 21.60 27.00 -16.45
N GLU A 378 22.85 27.46 -16.51
CA GLU A 378 23.40 28.43 -15.55
C GLU A 378 23.86 29.71 -16.25
N ALA A 379 23.51 30.83 -15.64
CA ALA A 379 23.82 32.16 -16.15
C ALA A 379 25.33 32.43 -16.11
N GLU A 380 26.03 31.99 -15.05
CA GLU A 380 27.50 32.02 -14.97
C GLU A 380 28.18 31.29 -16.14
N ALA A 381 27.54 30.27 -16.71
CA ALA A 381 28.03 29.51 -17.86
C ALA A 381 27.52 30.06 -19.21
N GLY A 382 26.87 31.24 -19.22
CA GLY A 382 26.28 31.84 -20.42
C GLY A 382 25.01 31.14 -20.88
N ASP A 383 24.12 30.80 -19.93
CA ASP A 383 22.85 30.08 -20.14
C ASP A 383 23.05 28.70 -20.80
N ARG A 384 24.16 28.03 -20.45
CA ARG A 384 24.49 26.69 -20.92
C ARG A 384 24.13 25.65 -19.87
N PRO A 385 23.79 24.41 -20.29
CA PRO A 385 23.59 23.32 -19.35
C PRO A 385 24.90 22.98 -18.64
N VAL A 386 24.86 22.92 -17.32
CA VAL A 386 25.96 22.44 -16.47
C VAL A 386 25.48 21.30 -15.57
N ASP A 387 26.40 20.44 -15.19
CA ASP A 387 26.12 19.26 -14.37
C ASP A 387 26.57 19.46 -12.91
N TRP A 388 25.60 19.61 -12.00
CA TRP A 388 25.84 19.68 -10.56
C TRP A 388 25.93 18.29 -9.89
N ARG A 389 25.46 17.24 -10.56
CA ARG A 389 25.28 15.89 -9.99
C ARG A 389 26.62 15.24 -9.66
N ALA A 390 26.83 14.84 -8.41
CA ALA A 390 28.01 14.06 -8.04
C ALA A 390 27.82 12.56 -8.34
N THR A 391 26.57 12.10 -8.52
CA THR A 391 26.28 10.67 -8.69
C THR A 391 26.02 10.21 -10.13
N ALA A 392 26.03 11.12 -11.10
CA ALA A 392 25.75 10.78 -12.50
C ALA A 392 26.80 9.83 -13.09
N GLN A 393 28.08 10.02 -12.75
CA GLN A 393 29.18 9.17 -13.22
C GLN A 393 29.61 8.16 -12.14
N PRO A 394 29.70 6.84 -12.44
CA PRO A 394 30.05 5.83 -11.45
C PRO A 394 31.40 6.05 -10.75
N GLY A 395 32.40 6.61 -11.45
CA GLY A 395 33.72 6.91 -10.88
C GLY A 395 33.68 8.05 -9.86
N ILE A 396 32.86 9.07 -10.12
CA ILE A 396 32.68 10.22 -9.24
C ILE A 396 31.81 9.82 -8.04
N ALA A 397 30.70 9.10 -8.29
CA ALA A 397 29.82 8.57 -7.25
C ALA A 397 30.58 7.68 -6.24
N GLY A 398 31.44 6.78 -6.75
CA GLY A 398 32.28 5.93 -5.90
C GLY A 398 33.32 6.71 -5.08
N SER A 399 33.83 7.82 -5.64
CA SER A 399 34.77 8.70 -4.95
C SER A 399 34.07 9.51 -3.85
N LEU A 400 32.88 10.06 -4.14
CA LEU A 400 32.03 10.72 -3.15
C LEU A 400 31.72 9.78 -1.98
N ARG A 401 31.22 8.56 -2.26
CA ARG A 401 30.94 7.57 -1.21
C ARG A 401 32.17 7.30 -0.34
N THR A 402 33.33 7.10 -0.97
CA THR A 402 34.57 6.81 -0.24
C THR A 402 34.95 7.95 0.71
N ASP A 403 34.82 9.20 0.27
CA ASP A 403 35.14 10.36 1.11
C ASP A 403 34.07 10.58 2.22
N LEU A 404 32.79 10.34 1.93
CA LEU A 404 31.72 10.39 2.94
C LEU A 404 31.91 9.33 4.03
N GLU A 405 32.17 8.08 3.65
CA GLU A 405 32.40 6.96 4.58
C GLU A 405 33.70 7.11 5.37
N ALA A 406 34.67 7.88 4.86
CA ALA A 406 35.91 8.19 5.57
C ALA A 406 35.74 9.33 6.60
N SER A 407 34.65 10.09 6.54
CA SER A 407 34.36 11.16 7.49
C SER A 407 33.68 10.60 8.75
N ASP A 408 34.31 10.78 9.91
CA ASP A 408 33.71 10.41 11.20
C ASP A 408 32.53 11.30 11.62
N ARG A 409 32.22 12.34 10.85
CA ARG A 409 31.12 13.29 11.13
C ARG A 409 29.88 13.04 10.29
N ILE A 410 29.97 12.33 9.18
CA ILE A 410 28.82 12.13 8.28
C ILE A 410 27.99 10.95 8.76
N ASP A 411 26.70 11.22 8.97
CA ASP A 411 25.70 10.18 9.19
C ASP A 411 25.06 9.86 7.83
N LEU A 412 25.27 8.62 7.37
CA LEU A 412 24.55 7.99 6.26
C LEU A 412 23.60 6.92 6.80
N GLY A 413 22.56 6.63 6.03
CA GLY A 413 21.58 5.60 6.33
C GLY A 413 20.32 6.14 7.01
N PRO A 414 19.43 5.23 7.44
CA PRO A 414 18.17 5.62 8.04
C PRO A 414 18.41 6.34 9.37
N VAL A 415 17.96 7.59 9.46
CA VAL A 415 17.96 8.43 10.67
C VAL A 415 16.54 8.54 11.26
N THR A 416 15.54 8.04 10.54
CA THR A 416 14.17 7.81 11.01
C THR A 416 13.77 6.34 10.84
N ASP A 417 12.63 5.95 11.43
CA ASP A 417 12.04 4.64 11.19
C ASP A 417 11.72 4.46 9.70
N ARG A 418 12.13 3.32 9.13
CA ARG A 418 11.84 3.00 7.73
C ARG A 418 10.40 2.53 7.57
N VAL A 419 9.74 3.02 6.53
CA VAL A 419 8.39 2.61 6.11
C VAL A 419 8.47 2.00 4.73
N THR A 420 8.85 0.71 4.64
CA THR A 420 9.14 0.07 3.36
C THR A 420 7.89 -0.55 2.71
N SER A 421 7.95 -0.82 1.41
CA SER A 421 6.90 -1.58 0.73
C SER A 421 6.80 -3.02 1.25
N THR A 422 7.91 -3.62 1.70
CA THR A 422 7.92 -4.94 2.34
C THR A 422 7.17 -4.91 3.68
N ASP A 423 7.34 -3.86 4.47
CA ASP A 423 6.53 -3.65 5.68
C ASP A 423 5.05 -3.46 5.32
N GLY A 424 4.77 -2.77 4.22
CA GLY A 424 3.42 -2.65 3.66
C GLY A 424 2.79 -3.97 3.28
N ASP A 425 3.53 -4.83 2.58
CA ASP A 425 3.10 -6.16 2.21
C ASP A 425 2.78 -7.00 3.45
N ALA A 426 3.62 -6.94 4.47
CA ALA A 426 3.38 -7.59 5.77
C ALA A 426 2.20 -6.96 6.53
N ALA A 427 2.05 -5.64 6.49
CA ALA A 427 0.94 -4.92 7.12
C ALA A 427 -0.40 -5.26 6.45
N THR A 428 -0.41 -5.67 5.17
CA THR A 428 -1.65 -6.14 4.54
C THR A 428 -2.22 -7.42 5.16
N VAL A 429 -1.43 -8.14 5.97
CA VAL A 429 -1.88 -9.31 6.74
C VAL A 429 -2.63 -8.88 8.00
N GLN A 430 -3.80 -8.26 7.79
CA GLN A 430 -4.63 -7.73 8.86
C GLN A 430 -6.07 -8.17 8.71
N VAL A 431 -6.73 -8.34 9.85
CA VAL A 431 -8.15 -8.69 9.93
C VAL A 431 -8.91 -7.48 10.40
N ARG A 432 -10.03 -7.20 9.75
CA ARG A 432 -11.00 -6.21 10.24
C ARG A 432 -11.66 -6.80 11.48
N ASP A 433 -11.29 -6.28 12.66
CA ASP A 433 -11.82 -6.77 13.93
C ASP A 433 -13.36 -6.67 13.91
N GLY A 434 -14.01 -7.83 14.02
CA GLY A 434 -15.46 -7.94 14.02
C GLY A 434 -16.08 -7.75 15.40
N GLY A 435 -15.24 -7.56 16.43
CA GLY A 435 -15.55 -7.57 17.84
C GLY A 435 -16.02 -8.95 18.34
N GLY A 436 -15.46 -9.41 19.46
CA GLY A 436 -15.93 -10.59 20.21
C GLY A 436 -15.02 -11.84 20.15
N ASP A 437 -15.47 -12.92 20.78
CA ASP A 437 -14.78 -14.22 20.84
C ASP A 437 -14.76 -14.90 19.45
N GLU A 438 -13.69 -14.65 18.67
CA GLU A 438 -13.52 -15.19 17.32
C GLU A 438 -13.53 -16.72 17.31
N MET A 439 -12.86 -17.32 18.29
CA MET A 439 -12.82 -18.77 18.44
C MET A 439 -14.21 -19.33 18.78
N GLY A 440 -15.00 -18.62 19.59
CA GLY A 440 -16.38 -19.00 19.90
C GLY A 440 -17.25 -18.97 18.66
N TRP A 441 -16.99 -18.03 17.75
CA TRP A 441 -17.64 -17.98 16.45
C TRP A 441 -17.23 -19.15 15.53
N ILE A 442 -15.94 -19.51 15.49
CA ILE A 442 -15.45 -20.70 14.77
C ILE A 442 -16.18 -21.96 15.27
N VAL A 443 -16.27 -22.12 16.59
CA VAL A 443 -16.96 -23.24 17.25
C VAL A 443 -18.44 -23.27 16.85
N ALA A 444 -19.11 -22.11 16.87
CA ALA A 444 -20.52 -21.99 16.47
C ALA A 444 -20.72 -22.39 14.99
N CYS A 445 -19.84 -21.93 14.09
CA CYS A 445 -19.86 -22.31 12.67
C CYS A 445 -19.63 -23.82 12.48
N ALA A 446 -18.65 -24.41 13.18
CA ALA A 446 -18.38 -25.84 13.12
C ALA A 446 -19.60 -26.67 13.59
N GLY A 447 -20.24 -26.25 14.69
CA GLY A 447 -21.47 -26.85 15.20
C GLY A 447 -22.64 -26.75 14.21
N ALA A 448 -22.84 -25.57 13.61
CA ALA A 448 -23.88 -25.34 12.61
C ALA A 448 -23.66 -26.19 11.35
N LEU A 449 -22.42 -26.32 10.88
CA LEU A 449 -22.05 -27.16 9.74
C LEU A 449 -22.26 -28.64 10.04
N ALA A 450 -21.86 -29.12 11.22
CA ALA A 450 -22.10 -30.49 11.64
C ALA A 450 -23.60 -30.82 11.73
N LEU A 451 -24.41 -29.89 12.28
CA LEU A 451 -25.86 -30.03 12.29
C LEU A 451 -26.44 -30.07 10.87
N ALA A 452 -26.03 -29.15 9.99
CA ALA A 452 -26.46 -29.13 8.60
C ALA A 452 -26.08 -30.42 7.86
N PHE A 453 -24.89 -30.96 8.13
CA PHE A 453 -24.43 -32.25 7.61
C PHE A 453 -25.35 -33.40 8.07
N LEU A 454 -25.67 -33.50 9.36
CA LEU A 454 -26.57 -34.52 9.90
C LEU A 454 -27.98 -34.42 9.31
N VAL A 455 -28.52 -33.19 9.24
CA VAL A 455 -29.82 -32.90 8.63
C VAL A 455 -29.81 -33.30 7.15
N SER A 456 -28.73 -33.03 6.41
CA SER A 456 -28.59 -33.47 5.02
C SER A 456 -28.69 -35.00 4.88
N GLY A 457 -28.14 -35.76 5.84
CA GLY A 457 -28.25 -37.22 5.87
C GLY A 457 -29.68 -37.71 6.05
N VAL A 458 -30.46 -37.06 6.92
CA VAL A 458 -31.87 -37.39 7.16
C VAL A 458 -32.74 -36.97 5.96
N VAL A 459 -32.60 -35.72 5.50
CA VAL A 459 -33.38 -35.18 4.37
C VAL A 459 -33.07 -35.90 3.07
N GLY A 460 -31.81 -36.29 2.83
CA GLY A 460 -31.43 -37.05 1.65
C GLY A 460 -32.14 -38.41 1.55
N ARG A 461 -32.58 -38.98 2.68
CA ARG A 461 -33.43 -40.19 2.70
C ARG A 461 -34.91 -39.86 2.46
N LEU A 462 -35.40 -38.74 3.00
CA LEU A 462 -36.81 -38.37 2.96
C LEU A 462 -37.24 -37.66 1.66
N LEU A 463 -36.33 -36.92 1.01
CA LEU A 463 -36.60 -36.10 -0.17
C LEU A 463 -35.58 -36.33 -1.30
N PRO A 464 -35.53 -37.53 -1.93
CA PRO A 464 -34.55 -37.84 -2.98
C PRO A 464 -34.57 -36.89 -4.19
N ARG A 465 -35.74 -36.32 -4.51
CA ARG A 465 -35.95 -35.35 -5.60
C ARG A 465 -35.21 -34.02 -5.45
N TRP A 466 -34.69 -33.71 -4.26
CA TRP A 466 -33.90 -32.49 -4.05
C TRP A 466 -32.42 -32.67 -4.38
N ARG A 467 -32.00 -33.93 -4.52
CA ARG A 467 -30.61 -34.29 -4.71
C ARG A 467 -30.08 -33.78 -6.05
N TYR A 468 -28.78 -33.48 -6.09
CA TYR A 468 -28.05 -33.22 -7.30
C TYR A 468 -28.27 -34.37 -8.29
N PRO A 469 -28.65 -34.11 -9.55
CA PRO A 469 -28.75 -35.15 -10.56
C PRO A 469 -27.36 -35.78 -10.70
N ASP A 470 -27.22 -37.07 -10.42
CA ASP A 470 -25.99 -37.80 -10.75
C ASP A 470 -26.00 -38.06 -12.27
N ASP A 471 -25.85 -37.00 -13.07
CA ASP A 471 -25.66 -37.13 -14.51
C ASP A 471 -24.23 -37.58 -14.73
N GLY A 472 -24.01 -38.90 -14.83
CA GLY A 472 -22.74 -39.57 -15.15
C GLY A 472 -22.06 -39.13 -16.46
N SER A 473 -22.44 -37.98 -17.00
CA SER A 473 -21.74 -37.25 -18.03
C SER A 473 -20.38 -36.74 -17.50
N PRO A 474 -19.36 -36.59 -18.36
CA PRO A 474 -18.11 -35.90 -18.03
C PRO A 474 -18.27 -34.39 -17.71
N ALA A 475 -19.51 -33.91 -17.53
CA ALA A 475 -19.83 -32.50 -17.43
C ALA A 475 -19.34 -31.88 -16.12
N ARG A 476 -19.12 -30.57 -16.22
CA ARG A 476 -18.70 -29.66 -15.15
C ARG A 476 -19.64 -29.75 -13.94
N ASP A 477 -19.09 -29.93 -12.74
CA ASP A 477 -19.85 -30.02 -11.49
C ASP A 477 -20.35 -28.64 -11.05
N LEU A 478 -21.65 -28.37 -11.20
CA LEU A 478 -22.23 -27.06 -10.93
C LEU A 478 -22.25 -26.71 -9.43
N ARG A 479 -22.08 -27.68 -8.52
CA ARG A 479 -21.95 -27.40 -7.08
C ARG A 479 -20.64 -26.68 -6.80
N ILE A 480 -19.56 -27.08 -7.48
CA ILE A 480 -18.27 -26.41 -7.36
C ILE A 480 -18.36 -24.99 -7.93
N ASP A 481 -19.01 -24.81 -9.08
CA ASP A 481 -19.22 -23.47 -9.64
C ASP A 481 -20.08 -22.59 -8.72
N LEU A 482 -21.17 -23.12 -8.15
CA LEU A 482 -22.01 -22.37 -7.21
C LEU A 482 -21.21 -21.94 -5.98
N PHE A 483 -20.41 -22.84 -5.39
CA PHE A 483 -19.62 -22.52 -4.21
C PHE A 483 -18.51 -21.51 -4.52
N ARG A 484 -17.80 -21.68 -5.65
CA ARG A 484 -16.83 -20.69 -6.13
C ARG A 484 -17.47 -19.31 -6.35
N GLY A 485 -18.70 -19.28 -6.86
CA GLY A 485 -19.47 -18.06 -7.07
C GLY A 485 -19.83 -17.33 -5.79
N PHE A 486 -20.18 -18.08 -4.73
CA PHE A 486 -20.39 -17.50 -3.41
C PHE A 486 -19.08 -16.94 -2.84
N ILE A 487 -17.99 -17.71 -2.90
CA ILE A 487 -16.69 -17.31 -2.37
C ILE A 487 -16.16 -16.06 -3.07
N ILE A 488 -16.20 -16.00 -4.41
CA ILE A 488 -15.71 -14.82 -5.13
C ILE A 488 -16.54 -13.58 -4.82
N LEU A 489 -17.86 -13.72 -4.62
CA LEU A 489 -18.69 -12.59 -4.24
C LEU A 489 -18.39 -12.10 -2.82
N ALA A 490 -18.11 -13.02 -1.90
CA ALA A 490 -17.66 -12.66 -0.55
C ALA A 490 -16.36 -11.84 -0.60
N VAL A 491 -15.39 -12.27 -1.42
CA VAL A 491 -14.15 -11.53 -1.67
C VAL A 491 -14.43 -10.13 -2.22
N VAL A 492 -15.30 -9.98 -3.22
CA VAL A 492 -15.65 -8.65 -3.78
C VAL A 492 -16.23 -7.74 -2.69
N ILE A 493 -17.18 -8.25 -1.89
CA ILE A 493 -17.85 -7.49 -0.83
C ILE A 493 -16.85 -7.03 0.23
N THR A 494 -15.93 -7.91 0.66
CA THR A 494 -14.95 -7.56 1.70
C THR A 494 -13.97 -6.50 1.23
N HIS A 495 -13.57 -6.49 -0.05
CA HIS A 495 -12.60 -5.54 -0.59
C HIS A 495 -13.17 -4.15 -0.88
N ILE A 496 -14.50 -3.98 -0.98
CA ILE A 496 -15.11 -2.64 -1.17
C ILE A 496 -15.11 -1.85 0.16
N GLU A 497 -14.94 -2.52 1.29
CA GLU A 497 -14.75 -1.95 2.63
C GLU A 497 -15.86 -1.03 3.20
N VAL A 498 -17.05 -0.99 2.59
CA VAL A 498 -18.19 -0.23 3.12
C VAL A 498 -19.01 -1.04 4.14
N ALA A 499 -19.63 -0.35 5.10
CA ALA A 499 -20.47 -0.98 6.12
C ALA A 499 -21.80 -1.49 5.53
N GLY A 500 -22.27 -2.67 5.95
CA GLY A 500 -23.57 -3.16 5.53
C GLY A 500 -23.84 -4.61 5.92
N PRO A 501 -25.09 -5.09 5.73
CA PRO A 501 -25.46 -6.48 6.01
C PRO A 501 -24.65 -7.47 5.18
N PHE A 502 -24.29 -7.12 3.94
CA PHE A 502 -23.42 -7.95 3.09
C PHE A 502 -22.03 -8.13 3.69
N SER A 503 -21.39 -7.04 4.14
CA SER A 503 -20.08 -7.10 4.82
C SER A 503 -20.17 -7.89 6.11
N PHE A 504 -21.20 -7.66 6.93
CA PHE A 504 -21.40 -8.42 8.17
C PHE A 504 -21.53 -9.92 7.90
N VAL A 505 -22.34 -10.30 6.92
CA VAL A 505 -22.52 -11.71 6.55
C VAL A 505 -21.24 -12.28 5.95
N THR A 506 -20.52 -11.58 5.08
CA THR A 506 -19.32 -12.14 4.43
C THR A 506 -18.13 -12.23 5.38
N LEU A 507 -17.96 -11.27 6.30
CA LEU A 507 -16.93 -11.30 7.34
C LEU A 507 -17.23 -12.36 8.42
N LYS A 508 -18.50 -12.53 8.84
CA LYS A 508 -18.87 -13.49 9.90
C LYS A 508 -19.27 -14.87 9.36
N ALA A 509 -20.06 -15.00 8.30
CA ALA A 509 -20.58 -16.30 7.85
C ALA A 509 -19.51 -17.29 7.37
N VAL A 510 -18.31 -16.83 7.00
CA VAL A 510 -17.20 -17.69 6.62
C VAL A 510 -16.27 -18.01 7.81
N GLY A 511 -16.54 -17.45 9.00
CA GLY A 511 -15.60 -17.20 10.11
C GLY A 511 -14.73 -18.32 10.70
N ALA A 512 -14.76 -19.55 10.16
CA ALA A 512 -13.75 -20.59 10.36
C ALA A 512 -12.60 -20.54 9.33
N ILE A 513 -12.85 -20.00 8.13
CA ILE A 513 -11.91 -19.91 7.01
C ILE A 513 -12.11 -18.59 6.25
N THR A 514 -11.12 -18.14 5.49
CA THR A 514 -11.26 -16.98 4.60
C THR A 514 -11.71 -17.42 3.20
N GLY A 515 -12.26 -16.48 2.42
CA GLY A 515 -12.60 -16.74 1.02
C GLY A 515 -11.39 -17.20 0.18
N ALA A 516 -10.19 -16.72 0.52
CA ALA A 516 -8.94 -17.05 -0.18
C ALA A 516 -8.60 -18.56 -0.10
N GLU A 517 -8.70 -19.16 1.09
CA GLU A 517 -8.37 -20.60 1.30
C GLU A 517 -9.23 -21.49 0.41
N MET A 518 -10.54 -21.23 0.40
CA MET A 518 -11.49 -21.93 -0.46
C MET A 518 -11.21 -21.70 -1.93
N PHE A 519 -10.85 -20.47 -2.29
CA PHE A 519 -10.57 -20.14 -3.68
C PHE A 519 -9.34 -20.89 -4.22
N VAL A 520 -8.26 -20.97 -3.44
CA VAL A 520 -7.05 -21.72 -3.79
C VAL A 520 -7.32 -23.22 -3.85
N PHE A 521 -7.97 -23.78 -2.82
CA PHE A 521 -8.30 -25.20 -2.75
C PHE A 521 -9.22 -25.66 -3.90
N LEU A 522 -10.32 -24.95 -4.15
CA LEU A 522 -11.28 -25.28 -5.22
C LEU A 522 -10.66 -25.12 -6.61
N SER A 523 -9.75 -24.16 -6.79
CA SER A 523 -8.99 -24.01 -8.04
C SER A 523 -8.13 -25.23 -8.32
N GLY A 524 -7.45 -25.77 -7.29
CA GLY A 524 -6.74 -27.05 -7.36
C GLY A 524 -7.66 -28.21 -7.76
N ILE A 525 -8.83 -28.34 -7.13
CA ILE A 525 -9.82 -29.39 -7.47
C ILE A 525 -10.22 -29.32 -8.95
N VAL A 526 -10.61 -28.13 -9.42
CA VAL A 526 -11.08 -27.95 -10.79
C VAL A 526 -9.97 -28.29 -11.79
N LEU A 527 -8.74 -27.86 -11.53
CA LEU A 527 -7.59 -28.20 -12.37
C LEU A 527 -7.29 -29.70 -12.37
N GLY A 528 -7.29 -30.35 -11.20
CA GLY A 528 -7.11 -31.79 -11.06
C GLY A 528 -8.17 -32.62 -11.79
N MET A 529 -9.40 -32.09 -11.89
CA MET A 529 -10.50 -32.71 -12.65
C MET A 529 -10.38 -32.51 -14.16
N VAL A 530 -9.98 -31.32 -14.61
CA VAL A 530 -9.98 -30.94 -16.04
C VAL A 530 -8.72 -31.41 -16.76
N TYR A 531 -7.56 -31.38 -16.11
CA TYR A 531 -6.29 -31.77 -16.72
C TYR A 531 -6.28 -33.19 -17.32
N PRO A 532 -6.79 -34.25 -16.64
CA PRO A 532 -6.89 -35.59 -17.24
C PRO A 532 -7.78 -35.65 -18.48
N LEU A 533 -8.82 -34.81 -18.58
CA LEU A 533 -9.65 -34.71 -19.78
C LEU A 533 -8.86 -34.09 -20.94
N GLY A 534 -8.04 -33.08 -20.64
CA GLY A 534 -7.10 -32.49 -21.60
C GLY A 534 -6.09 -33.51 -22.13
N ILE A 535 -5.48 -34.30 -21.25
CA ILE A 535 -4.55 -35.37 -21.64
C ILE A 535 -5.24 -36.39 -22.55
N LYS A 536 -6.46 -36.84 -22.19
CA LYS A 536 -7.19 -37.82 -22.99
C LYS A 536 -7.55 -37.31 -24.39
N LYS A 537 -7.82 -36.02 -24.52
CA LYS A 537 -8.28 -35.40 -25.77
C LYS A 537 -7.13 -34.95 -26.67
N TYR A 538 -6.06 -34.41 -26.11
CA TYR A 538 -4.99 -33.72 -26.85
C TYR A 538 -3.59 -34.30 -26.60
N GLY A 539 -3.43 -35.24 -25.68
CA GLY A 539 -2.15 -35.78 -25.26
C GLY A 539 -1.48 -34.98 -24.14
N GLU A 540 -0.45 -35.57 -23.52
CA GLU A 540 0.21 -35.02 -22.32
C GLU A 540 0.99 -33.73 -22.62
N LYS A 541 1.75 -33.71 -23.73
CA LYS A 541 2.52 -32.52 -24.13
C LYS A 541 1.60 -31.31 -24.39
N ALA A 542 0.50 -31.51 -25.13
CA ALA A 542 -0.45 -30.44 -25.43
C ALA A 542 -1.18 -29.94 -24.16
N ALA A 543 -1.53 -30.84 -23.24
CA ALA A 543 -2.12 -30.46 -21.96
C ALA A 543 -1.15 -29.63 -21.10
N ALA A 544 0.14 -30.00 -21.06
CA ALA A 544 1.18 -29.24 -20.37
C ALA A 544 1.40 -27.85 -20.99
N ILE A 545 1.50 -27.76 -22.32
CA ILE A 545 1.60 -26.47 -23.04
C ILE A 545 0.37 -25.59 -22.74
N GLY A 546 -0.83 -26.18 -22.72
CA GLY A 546 -2.06 -25.46 -22.36
C GLY A 546 -2.05 -24.92 -20.93
N ALA A 547 -1.48 -25.66 -19.97
CA ALA A 547 -1.30 -25.19 -18.60
C ALA A 547 -0.29 -24.05 -18.51
N PHE A 548 0.86 -24.15 -19.18
CA PHE A 548 1.85 -23.06 -19.25
C PHE A 548 1.28 -21.81 -19.94
N ALA A 549 0.51 -21.96 -21.02
CA ALA A 549 -0.16 -20.86 -21.68
C ALA A 549 -1.17 -20.16 -20.76
N ARG A 550 -1.85 -20.92 -19.89
CA ARG A 550 -2.74 -20.36 -18.87
C ARG A 550 -1.97 -19.60 -17.80
N ALA A 551 -0.86 -20.16 -17.28
CA ALA A 551 0.00 -19.48 -16.31
C ALA A 551 0.55 -18.17 -16.89
N ARG A 552 1.05 -18.20 -18.13
CA ARG A 552 1.47 -17.01 -18.88
C ARG A 552 0.35 -15.99 -19.00
N LYS A 553 -0.87 -16.43 -19.33
CA LYS A 553 -2.03 -15.51 -19.43
C LYS A 553 -2.34 -14.86 -18.09
N GLN A 554 -2.28 -15.59 -16.97
CA GLN A 554 -2.47 -15.01 -15.64
C GLN A 554 -1.39 -13.98 -15.34
N TYR A 555 -0.12 -14.30 -15.58
CA TYR A 555 0.99 -13.38 -15.37
C TYR A 555 0.87 -12.08 -16.19
N VAL A 556 0.63 -12.19 -17.50
CA VAL A 556 0.46 -11.01 -18.37
C VAL A 556 -0.75 -10.18 -17.96
N VAL A 557 -1.85 -10.82 -17.54
CA VAL A 557 -3.03 -10.10 -17.04
C VAL A 557 -2.71 -9.39 -15.73
N THR A 558 -1.91 -9.98 -14.85
CA THR A 558 -1.45 -9.31 -13.63
C THR A 558 -0.64 -8.06 -13.95
N LEU A 559 0.38 -8.18 -14.81
CA LEU A 559 1.15 -7.02 -15.27
C LEU A 559 0.26 -5.95 -15.90
N ALA A 560 -0.69 -6.35 -16.74
CA ALA A 560 -1.62 -5.41 -17.37
C ALA A 560 -2.50 -4.70 -16.34
N VAL A 561 -3.00 -5.38 -15.30
CA VAL A 561 -3.79 -4.75 -14.24
C VAL A 561 -2.94 -3.74 -13.46
N ILE A 562 -1.71 -4.09 -13.10
CA ILE A 562 -0.77 -3.19 -12.42
C ILE A 562 -0.58 -1.91 -13.25
N LEU A 563 -0.24 -2.07 -14.54
CA LEU A 563 -0.02 -0.94 -15.45
C LEU A 563 -1.29 -0.13 -15.73
N ILE A 564 -2.47 -0.76 -15.76
CA ILE A 564 -3.74 -0.03 -15.92
C ILE A 564 -4.05 0.77 -14.66
N VAL A 565 -3.88 0.21 -13.46
CA VAL A 565 -4.10 0.95 -12.20
C VAL A 565 -3.12 2.12 -12.12
N PHE A 566 -1.86 1.91 -12.50
CA PHE A 566 -0.88 2.98 -12.63
C PHE A 566 -1.32 4.04 -13.65
N ALA A 567 -1.73 3.67 -14.86
CA ALA A 567 -2.22 4.65 -15.83
C ALA A 567 -3.45 5.44 -15.32
N LEU A 568 -4.26 4.83 -14.46
CA LEU A 568 -5.40 5.49 -13.81
C LEU A 568 -4.99 6.41 -12.66
N SER A 569 -3.77 6.30 -12.10
CA SER A 569 -3.30 7.21 -11.04
C SER A 569 -3.06 8.63 -11.56
N VAL A 570 -2.75 8.76 -12.85
CA VAL A 570 -2.59 10.05 -13.54
C VAL A 570 -3.94 10.79 -13.67
N VAL A 571 -5.08 10.11 -13.48
CA VAL A 571 -6.41 10.71 -13.60
C VAL A 571 -6.80 11.36 -12.27
N PRO A 572 -6.89 12.71 -12.18
CA PRO A 572 -7.07 13.40 -10.89
C PRO A 572 -8.43 13.17 -10.20
N LEU A 573 -9.38 12.54 -10.91
CA LEU A 573 -10.70 12.20 -10.40
C LEU A 573 -10.72 10.86 -9.66
N LEU A 574 -9.65 10.07 -9.76
CA LEU A 574 -9.57 8.71 -9.21
C LEU A 574 -8.69 8.68 -7.97
N ASN A 575 -9.23 8.14 -6.88
CA ASN A 575 -8.46 7.89 -5.66
C ASN A 575 -7.78 6.52 -5.78
N THR A 576 -6.64 6.48 -6.48
CA THR A 576 -5.87 5.25 -6.67
C THR A 576 -5.13 4.80 -5.42
N ASP A 577 -4.80 5.70 -4.49
CA ASP A 577 -4.19 5.37 -3.19
C ASP A 577 -4.97 4.29 -2.45
N ALA A 578 -6.31 4.26 -2.58
CA ALA A 578 -7.15 3.24 -1.97
C ALA A 578 -6.84 1.79 -2.39
N VAL A 579 -6.15 1.60 -3.52
CA VAL A 579 -5.69 0.28 -4.00
C VAL A 579 -4.18 0.19 -4.14
N THR A 580 -3.46 1.30 -4.30
CA THR A 580 -1.99 1.35 -4.46
C THR A 580 -1.24 1.59 -3.16
N THR A 581 -1.94 1.89 -2.06
CA THR A 581 -1.36 1.99 -0.72
C THR A 581 -2.11 1.09 0.26
N PHE A 582 -1.52 0.89 1.43
CA PHE A 582 -2.21 0.24 2.55
C PHE A 582 -2.05 1.06 3.82
N THR A 583 -3.18 1.37 4.47
CA THR A 583 -3.18 1.99 5.80
C THR A 583 -3.33 0.91 6.87
N ASP A 584 -2.36 0.86 7.78
CA ASP A 584 -2.36 -0.05 8.92
C ASP A 584 -3.57 0.25 9.83
N ARG A 585 -4.29 -0.81 10.22
CA ARG A 585 -5.47 -0.73 11.09
C ARG A 585 -5.15 -1.02 12.55
N GLY A 586 -3.89 -1.24 12.90
CA GLY A 586 -3.45 -1.58 14.26
C GLY A 586 -3.74 -3.02 14.67
N THR A 587 -4.21 -3.88 13.75
CA THR A 587 -4.60 -5.27 14.02
C THR A 587 -3.58 -6.30 13.53
N GLY A 588 -2.44 -5.82 13.02
CA GLY A 588 -1.33 -6.65 12.52
C GLY A 588 -0.30 -7.00 13.59
N SER A 589 0.84 -7.53 13.17
CA SER A 589 1.97 -7.91 14.04
C SER A 589 2.58 -6.72 14.80
N THR A 590 2.45 -5.51 14.26
CA THR A 590 2.88 -4.23 14.84
C THR A 590 1.92 -3.67 15.89
N GLY A 591 0.72 -4.23 16.00
CA GLY A 591 -0.33 -3.78 16.93
C GLY A 591 -0.73 -2.32 16.69
N THR A 592 -1.34 -1.69 17.71
CA THR A 592 -1.87 -0.32 17.64
C THR A 592 -0.80 0.76 17.46
N THR A 593 0.49 0.41 17.57
CA THR A 593 1.60 1.38 17.43
C THR A 593 1.78 1.86 16.00
N ALA A 594 1.44 1.03 15.02
CA ALA A 594 1.50 1.39 13.60
C ALA A 594 0.14 1.86 13.06
N GLU A 595 -0.92 1.93 13.87
CA GLU A 595 -2.25 2.33 13.41
C GLU A 595 -2.23 3.68 12.70
N GLY A 596 -2.78 3.74 11.49
CA GLY A 596 -2.77 4.93 10.65
C GLY A 596 -1.51 5.11 9.80
N ARG A 597 -0.48 4.28 9.97
CA ARG A 597 0.71 4.28 9.10
C ARG A 597 0.34 3.87 7.68
N VAL A 598 0.87 4.57 6.69
CA VAL A 598 0.57 4.33 5.27
C VAL A 598 1.79 3.75 4.58
N TYR A 599 1.60 2.66 3.85
CA TYR A 599 2.66 2.00 3.09
C TYR A 599 2.39 2.08 1.58
N ASP A 600 3.45 2.29 0.81
CA ASP A 600 3.39 2.21 -0.65
C ASP A 600 3.39 0.76 -1.15
N LEU A 601 2.48 0.43 -2.05
CA LEU A 601 2.45 -0.86 -2.74
C LEU A 601 2.82 -0.73 -4.23
N TYR A 602 3.11 0.49 -4.68
CA TYR A 602 3.58 0.82 -6.04
C TYR A 602 4.92 1.56 -6.00
N PRO A 603 5.93 1.05 -5.26
CA PRO A 603 7.22 1.73 -5.17
C PRO A 603 7.81 1.93 -6.56
N ASN A 604 8.31 3.15 -6.82
CA ASN A 604 8.99 3.53 -8.07
C ASN A 604 8.18 3.32 -9.35
N VAL A 605 6.85 3.18 -9.29
CA VAL A 605 6.06 2.89 -10.50
C VAL A 605 6.19 4.01 -11.53
N ASP A 606 6.29 5.28 -11.10
CA ASP A 606 6.45 6.44 -11.98
C ASP A 606 7.71 6.34 -12.84
N ARG A 607 8.78 5.74 -12.28
CA ARG A 607 10.06 5.55 -12.97
C ARG A 607 9.97 4.61 -14.17
N LEU A 608 8.89 3.83 -14.29
CA LEU A 608 8.63 3.06 -15.51
C LEU A 608 8.41 3.94 -16.75
N LEU A 609 8.12 5.23 -16.58
CA LEU A 609 7.93 6.19 -17.67
C LEU A 609 9.23 6.86 -18.12
N ASP A 610 10.32 6.74 -17.34
CA ASP A 610 11.63 7.28 -17.69
C ASP A 610 12.16 6.62 -18.97
N TYR A 611 13.05 7.31 -19.72
CA TYR A 611 13.65 6.74 -20.93
C TYR A 611 15.19 6.77 -20.89
N PRO A 612 15.86 5.59 -20.85
CA PRO A 612 15.28 4.26 -20.67
C PRO A 612 14.76 4.04 -19.23
N PRO A 613 13.72 3.22 -19.00
CA PRO A 613 13.25 2.91 -17.65
C PRO A 613 14.36 2.25 -16.83
N PRO A 614 14.60 2.69 -15.58
CA PRO A 614 15.65 2.12 -14.77
C PRO A 614 15.35 0.66 -14.40
N TRP A 615 16.39 -0.16 -14.37
CA TRP A 615 16.26 -1.61 -14.20
C TRP A 615 15.58 -2.02 -12.89
N TYR A 616 15.77 -1.28 -11.80
CA TYR A 616 15.16 -1.59 -10.51
C TYR A 616 13.61 -1.53 -10.58
N ALA A 617 13.05 -0.50 -11.22
CA ALA A 617 11.61 -0.36 -11.40
C ALA A 617 11.05 -1.46 -12.31
N VAL A 618 11.77 -1.77 -13.40
CA VAL A 618 11.41 -2.88 -14.31
C VAL A 618 11.44 -4.22 -13.58
N ARG A 619 12.45 -4.47 -12.73
CA ARG A 619 12.56 -5.68 -11.93
C ARG A 619 11.38 -5.81 -10.97
N GLN A 620 11.06 -4.74 -10.24
CA GLN A 620 9.94 -4.71 -9.28
C GLN A 620 8.61 -5.05 -9.98
N LEU A 621 8.36 -4.50 -11.17
CA LEU A 621 7.18 -4.84 -11.97
C LEU A 621 7.18 -6.32 -12.40
N LEU A 622 8.28 -6.82 -12.97
CA LEU A 622 8.36 -8.20 -13.49
C LEU A 622 8.32 -9.26 -12.39
N LEU A 623 8.86 -8.96 -11.22
CA LEU A 623 8.83 -9.86 -10.07
C LEU A 623 7.56 -9.71 -9.21
N LEU A 624 6.62 -8.85 -9.62
CA LEU A 624 5.38 -8.58 -8.87
C LEU A 624 5.66 -8.11 -7.43
N GLU A 625 6.70 -7.28 -7.26
CA GLU A 625 7.01 -6.57 -6.01
C GLU A 625 6.07 -5.36 -5.82
N MET A 626 5.26 -5.04 -6.83
CA MET A 626 4.23 -4.00 -6.81
C MET A 626 2.90 -4.52 -7.32
N GLY A 627 1.80 -3.99 -6.79
CA GLY A 627 0.46 -4.38 -7.21
C GLY A 627 -0.65 -3.91 -6.28
N PRO A 628 -1.91 -3.92 -6.78
CA PRO A 628 -3.02 -3.42 -5.98
C PRO A 628 -3.39 -4.46 -4.93
N TRP A 629 -3.44 -4.08 -3.65
CA TRP A 629 -3.62 -5.03 -2.54
C TRP A 629 -4.79 -6.03 -2.69
N PRO A 630 -5.97 -5.67 -3.27
CA PRO A 630 -7.07 -6.63 -3.47
C PRO A 630 -6.76 -7.74 -4.47
N PHE A 631 -5.65 -7.63 -5.21
CA PHE A 631 -5.27 -8.47 -6.33
C PHE A 631 -4.01 -9.31 -6.06
N ASN A 632 -3.34 -9.12 -4.92
CA ASN A 632 -2.03 -9.71 -4.60
C ASN A 632 -2.00 -11.24 -4.74
N ILE A 633 -3.08 -11.94 -4.38
CA ILE A 633 -3.18 -13.42 -4.48
C ILE A 633 -2.91 -13.96 -5.90
N MET A 634 -2.99 -13.12 -6.93
CA MET A 634 -2.70 -13.55 -8.30
C MET A 634 -1.25 -13.97 -8.51
N GLY A 635 -0.29 -13.37 -7.80
CA GLY A 635 1.10 -13.81 -7.83
C GLY A 635 1.24 -15.28 -7.42
N LEU A 636 0.60 -15.68 -6.32
CA LEU A 636 0.52 -17.07 -5.88
C LEU A 636 -0.04 -17.99 -6.99
N PHE A 637 -1.13 -17.59 -7.64
CA PHE A 637 -1.73 -18.40 -8.70
C PHE A 637 -0.85 -18.55 -9.93
N VAL A 638 -0.05 -17.54 -10.28
CA VAL A 638 0.93 -17.63 -11.37
C VAL A 638 1.95 -18.72 -11.04
N VAL A 639 2.57 -18.64 -9.84
CA VAL A 639 3.58 -19.60 -9.40
C VAL A 639 3.01 -21.01 -9.30
N LEU A 640 1.87 -21.19 -8.62
CA LEU A 640 1.21 -22.50 -8.52
C LEU A 640 0.83 -23.06 -9.89
N SER A 641 0.41 -22.22 -10.84
CA SER A 641 0.03 -22.67 -12.17
C SER A 641 1.23 -23.15 -13.00
N LEU A 642 2.41 -22.55 -12.80
CA LEU A 642 3.66 -23.03 -13.41
C LEU A 642 4.05 -24.43 -12.93
N THR A 643 3.70 -24.80 -11.69
CA THR A 643 4.00 -26.14 -11.15
C THR A 643 3.05 -27.24 -11.65
N ILE A 644 1.87 -26.88 -12.19
CA ILE A 644 0.81 -27.84 -12.59
C ILE A 644 1.36 -28.97 -13.47
N PRO A 645 2.09 -28.70 -14.57
CA PRO A 645 2.55 -29.78 -15.46
C PRO A 645 3.40 -30.83 -14.73
N ALA A 646 4.31 -30.39 -13.84
CA ALA A 646 5.17 -31.27 -13.06
C ALA A 646 4.38 -32.07 -12.01
N LEU A 647 3.50 -31.40 -11.26
CA LEU A 647 2.66 -32.05 -10.25
C LEU A 647 1.72 -33.08 -10.89
N MET A 648 1.06 -32.73 -11.99
CA MET A 648 0.16 -33.63 -12.69
C MET A 648 0.89 -34.79 -13.37
N TRP A 649 2.12 -34.57 -13.85
CA TRP A 649 3.00 -35.63 -14.35
C TRP A 649 3.32 -36.67 -13.27
N ALA A 650 3.54 -36.24 -12.03
CA ALA A 650 3.76 -37.12 -10.88
C ALA A 650 2.47 -37.84 -10.43
N ILE A 651 1.36 -37.12 -10.29
CA ILE A 651 0.05 -37.67 -9.91
C ILE A 651 -0.41 -38.74 -10.91
N LYS A 652 -0.23 -38.50 -12.20
CA LYS A 652 -0.54 -39.48 -13.27
C LYS A 652 0.21 -40.80 -13.08
N ARG A 653 1.46 -40.76 -12.58
CA ARG A 653 2.31 -41.93 -12.29
C ARG A 653 2.02 -42.56 -10.93
N ARG A 654 0.91 -42.19 -10.28
CA ARG A 654 0.53 -42.64 -8.94
C ARG A 654 1.49 -42.21 -7.83
N ALA A 655 2.35 -41.22 -8.08
CA ALA A 655 3.23 -40.62 -7.07
C ALA A 655 2.54 -39.48 -6.29
N TRP A 656 1.22 -39.54 -6.14
CA TRP A 656 0.44 -38.51 -5.42
C TRP A 656 0.84 -38.40 -3.95
N TRP A 657 1.25 -39.50 -3.32
CA TRP A 657 1.72 -39.52 -1.93
C TRP A 657 3.04 -38.75 -1.78
N ALA A 658 3.94 -38.84 -2.77
CA ALA A 658 5.19 -38.10 -2.77
C ALA A 658 4.93 -36.60 -2.96
N VAL A 659 3.98 -36.24 -3.84
CA VAL A 659 3.53 -34.84 -4.00
C VAL A 659 3.01 -34.28 -2.68
N LEU A 660 2.16 -35.02 -1.96
CA LEU A 660 1.64 -34.57 -0.66
C LEU A 660 2.72 -34.55 0.42
N LEU A 661 3.65 -35.51 0.44
CA LEU A 661 4.75 -35.54 1.41
C LEU A 661 5.67 -34.33 1.23
N VAL A 662 6.06 -34.02 -0.02
CA VAL A 662 6.84 -32.81 -0.32
C VAL A 662 6.06 -31.55 0.04
N SER A 663 4.77 -31.51 -0.28
CA SER A 663 3.90 -30.39 0.06
C SER A 663 3.82 -30.15 1.58
N TRP A 664 3.65 -31.20 2.38
CA TRP A 664 3.65 -31.08 3.84
C TRP A 664 5.04 -30.75 4.41
N ALA A 665 6.12 -31.20 3.78
CA ALA A 665 7.47 -30.80 4.15
C ALA A 665 7.71 -29.31 3.91
N LEU A 666 7.29 -28.78 2.76
CA LEU A 666 7.32 -27.34 2.49
C LEU A 666 6.44 -26.56 3.47
N TYR A 667 5.24 -27.06 3.77
CA TYR A 667 4.38 -26.45 4.80
C TYR A 667 5.09 -26.39 6.17
N ALA A 668 5.74 -27.48 6.59
CA ALA A 668 6.49 -27.50 7.84
C ALA A 668 7.66 -26.52 7.82
N VAL A 669 8.38 -26.36 6.70
CA VAL A 669 9.41 -25.32 6.54
C VAL A 669 8.81 -23.94 6.71
N GLY A 670 7.68 -23.63 6.07
CA GLY A 670 7.02 -22.33 6.20
C GLY A 670 6.47 -22.04 7.61
N VAL A 671 6.08 -23.07 8.37
CA VAL A 671 5.65 -22.90 9.77
C VAL A 671 6.84 -22.72 10.72
N VAL A 672 7.95 -23.41 10.49
CA VAL A 672 9.15 -23.34 11.36
C VAL A 672 10.00 -22.10 11.05
N PHE A 673 10.01 -21.67 9.80
CA PHE A 673 10.79 -20.53 9.30
C PHE A 673 9.88 -19.55 8.56
N PRO A 674 8.99 -18.82 9.27
CA PRO A 674 8.00 -17.94 8.65
C PRO A 674 8.62 -16.78 7.86
N ASP A 675 9.80 -16.31 8.25
CA ASP A 675 10.51 -15.19 7.58
C ASP A 675 11.20 -15.59 6.26
N VAL A 676 11.19 -16.88 5.91
CA VAL A 676 11.83 -17.38 4.68
C VAL A 676 10.87 -17.30 3.51
N HIS A 677 11.03 -16.26 2.69
CA HIS A 677 10.30 -16.09 1.44
C HIS A 677 11.12 -16.58 0.23
N LEU A 678 10.48 -17.27 -0.71
CA LEU A 678 11.14 -17.78 -1.92
C LEU A 678 11.32 -16.69 -2.99
N LEU A 679 10.38 -15.76 -3.05
CA LEU A 679 10.32 -14.70 -4.05
C LEU A 679 10.19 -13.35 -3.33
N PRO A 680 10.69 -12.26 -3.94
CA PRO A 680 10.47 -10.91 -3.41
C PRO A 680 9.05 -10.38 -3.72
N SER A 681 8.21 -11.19 -4.36
CA SER A 681 6.87 -10.80 -4.79
C SER A 681 5.98 -10.46 -3.59
N GLN A 682 5.19 -9.38 -3.74
CA GLN A 682 4.30 -8.85 -2.71
C GLN A 682 3.32 -9.88 -2.13
N PHE A 683 2.91 -10.88 -2.92
CA PHE A 683 1.98 -11.91 -2.43
C PHE A 683 2.58 -12.80 -1.34
N GLU A 684 3.91 -12.94 -1.23
CA GLU A 684 4.57 -13.86 -0.30
C GLU A 684 4.37 -13.45 1.16
N ALA A 685 4.16 -12.15 1.43
CA ALA A 685 3.87 -11.68 2.78
C ALA A 685 2.49 -12.17 3.28
N VAL A 686 1.47 -12.11 2.42
CA VAL A 686 0.08 -12.47 2.77
C VAL A 686 -0.24 -13.93 2.51
N PHE A 687 0.35 -14.47 1.45
CA PHE A 687 0.12 -15.80 0.96
C PHE A 687 1.43 -16.58 0.82
N PRO A 688 2.20 -16.80 1.91
CA PRO A 688 3.49 -17.50 1.85
C PRO A 688 3.39 -18.79 1.07
N LEU A 689 4.20 -18.92 0.02
CA LEU A 689 4.09 -19.99 -0.97
C LEU A 689 4.22 -21.36 -0.31
N PHE A 690 5.15 -21.51 0.64
CA PHE A 690 5.40 -22.75 1.37
C PHE A 690 4.17 -23.26 2.13
N ALA A 691 3.42 -22.35 2.76
CA ALA A 691 2.22 -22.70 3.50
C ALA A 691 1.01 -22.91 2.57
N TRP A 692 0.74 -21.96 1.67
CA TRP A 692 -0.49 -21.93 0.87
C TRP A 692 -0.55 -22.98 -0.24
N GLN A 693 0.60 -23.46 -0.74
CA GLN A 693 0.64 -24.52 -1.76
C GLN A 693 0.01 -25.83 -1.27
N VAL A 694 -0.10 -26.06 0.05
CA VAL A 694 -0.71 -27.27 0.63
C VAL A 694 -2.17 -27.42 0.23
N LEU A 695 -2.93 -26.31 0.23
CA LEU A 695 -4.35 -26.30 -0.19
C LEU A 695 -4.48 -26.66 -1.66
N PHE A 696 -3.64 -26.06 -2.50
CA PHE A 696 -3.67 -26.26 -3.94
C PHE A 696 -3.30 -27.71 -4.33
N THR A 697 -2.24 -28.25 -3.74
CA THR A 697 -1.76 -29.62 -3.99
C THR A 697 -2.77 -30.67 -3.52
N HIS A 698 -3.38 -30.50 -2.34
CA HIS A 698 -4.51 -31.34 -1.91
C HIS A 698 -5.68 -31.23 -2.88
N GLY A 699 -6.03 -30.02 -3.30
CA GLY A 699 -7.04 -29.78 -4.32
C GLY A 699 -6.77 -30.56 -5.60
N LEU A 700 -5.55 -30.52 -6.15
CA LEU A 700 -5.17 -31.26 -7.36
C LEU A 700 -5.35 -32.78 -7.21
N VAL A 701 -4.86 -33.36 -6.10
CA VAL A 701 -4.96 -34.80 -5.83
C VAL A 701 -6.42 -35.20 -5.65
N ILE A 702 -7.20 -34.45 -4.87
CA ILE A 702 -8.62 -34.69 -4.67
C ILE A 702 -9.39 -34.56 -5.99
N GLY A 703 -9.07 -33.56 -6.82
CA GLY A 703 -9.67 -33.36 -8.13
C GLY A 703 -9.43 -34.54 -9.07
N TRP A 704 -8.20 -35.07 -9.10
CA TRP A 704 -7.83 -36.23 -9.92
C TRP A 704 -8.53 -37.51 -9.45
N TYR A 705 -8.55 -37.76 -8.13
CA TYR A 705 -9.13 -38.96 -7.52
C TYR A 705 -10.58 -38.77 -7.03
N ARG A 706 -11.26 -37.71 -7.47
CA ARG A 706 -12.57 -37.31 -6.95
C ARG A 706 -13.58 -38.45 -6.96
N ARG A 707 -13.63 -39.22 -8.05
CA ARG A 707 -14.60 -40.32 -8.18
C ARG A 707 -14.32 -41.40 -7.14
N GLN A 708 -13.06 -41.82 -7.00
CA GLN A 708 -12.64 -42.84 -6.03
C GLN A 708 -12.92 -42.37 -4.60
N ILE A 709 -12.60 -41.11 -4.29
CA ILE A 709 -12.83 -40.51 -2.97
C ILE A 709 -14.33 -40.46 -2.68
N VAL A 710 -15.15 -39.91 -3.57
CA VAL A 710 -16.61 -39.84 -3.38
C VAL A 710 -17.21 -41.23 -3.22
N THR A 711 -16.79 -42.22 -4.02
CA THR A 711 -17.25 -43.61 -3.87
C THR A 711 -16.89 -44.16 -2.50
N ALA A 712 -15.64 -43.99 -2.04
CA ALA A 712 -15.20 -44.47 -0.73
C ALA A 712 -15.98 -43.81 0.43
N LEU A 713 -16.13 -42.48 0.40
CA LEU A 713 -16.81 -41.70 1.45
C LEU A 713 -18.32 -41.95 1.49
N THR A 714 -18.93 -42.39 0.38
CA THR A 714 -20.38 -42.65 0.33
C THR A 714 -20.78 -44.10 0.64
N THR A 715 -19.80 -44.99 0.88
CA THR A 715 -20.04 -46.33 1.44
C THR A 715 -20.68 -46.27 2.83
N ARG A 716 -21.22 -47.39 3.34
CA ARG A 716 -21.77 -47.44 4.71
C ARG A 716 -20.72 -47.07 5.76
N LEU A 717 -19.54 -47.69 5.66
CA LEU A 717 -18.42 -47.40 6.54
C LEU A 717 -17.94 -45.95 6.37
N GLY A 718 -17.76 -45.48 5.13
CA GLY A 718 -17.35 -44.11 4.84
C GLY A 718 -18.29 -43.07 5.45
N LYS A 719 -19.61 -43.24 5.33
CA LYS A 719 -20.61 -42.34 5.95
C LYS A 719 -20.52 -42.32 7.47
N VAL A 720 -20.29 -43.47 8.09
CA VAL A 720 -20.13 -43.57 9.55
C VAL A 720 -18.84 -42.87 9.98
N LEU A 721 -17.72 -43.13 9.31
CA LEU A 721 -16.43 -42.51 9.63
C LEU A 721 -16.45 -40.99 9.42
N VAL A 722 -16.99 -40.50 8.30
CA VAL A 722 -17.14 -39.06 8.06
C VAL A 722 -18.09 -38.42 9.06
N GLY A 723 -19.22 -39.08 9.37
CA GLY A 723 -20.14 -38.59 10.39
C GLY A 723 -19.48 -38.51 11.76
N ALA A 724 -18.71 -39.53 12.16
CA ALA A 724 -17.97 -39.53 13.40
C ALA A 724 -16.88 -38.44 13.42
N ALA A 725 -16.18 -38.22 12.31
CA ALA A 725 -15.17 -37.17 12.21
C ALA A 725 -15.79 -35.76 12.30
N VAL A 726 -16.85 -35.48 11.53
CA VAL A 726 -17.55 -34.18 11.52
C VAL A 726 -18.16 -33.87 12.89
N VAL A 727 -18.92 -34.81 13.45
CA VAL A 727 -19.58 -34.62 14.76
C VAL A 727 -18.57 -34.64 15.90
N GLY A 728 -17.55 -35.50 15.82
CA GLY A 728 -16.50 -35.59 16.82
C GLY A 728 -15.67 -34.31 16.88
N TYR A 729 -15.29 -33.76 15.73
CA TYR A 729 -14.55 -32.50 15.66
C TYR A 729 -15.38 -31.31 16.18
N ALA A 730 -16.62 -31.14 15.69
CA ALA A 730 -17.50 -30.07 16.18
C ALA A 730 -17.83 -30.22 17.67
N GLY A 731 -18.05 -31.46 18.13
CA GLY A 731 -18.28 -31.76 19.54
C GLY A 731 -17.05 -31.49 20.41
N PHE A 732 -15.86 -31.78 19.92
CA PHE A 732 -14.60 -31.46 20.60
C PHE A 732 -14.42 -29.94 20.74
N LEU A 733 -14.60 -29.17 19.66
CA LEU A 733 -14.55 -27.70 19.70
C LEU A 733 -15.62 -27.12 20.65
N ALA A 734 -16.84 -27.66 20.63
CA ALA A 734 -17.90 -27.22 21.54
C ALA A 734 -17.59 -27.56 23.00
N LEU A 735 -16.93 -28.71 23.27
CA LEU A 735 -16.55 -29.12 24.61
C LEU A 735 -15.47 -28.19 25.19
N ILE A 736 -14.43 -27.88 24.43
CA ILE A 736 -13.36 -26.97 24.88
C ILE A 736 -13.87 -25.54 25.05
N TRP A 737 -14.75 -25.08 24.15
CA TRP A 737 -15.41 -23.77 24.28
C TRP A 737 -16.29 -23.71 25.53
N ALA A 738 -17.10 -24.74 25.78
CA ALA A 738 -17.93 -24.82 26.99
C ALA A 738 -17.07 -24.84 28.26
N GLY A 739 -15.94 -25.55 28.24
CA GLY A 739 -14.99 -25.57 29.34
C GLY A 739 -14.43 -24.18 29.66
N HIS A 740 -14.04 -23.43 28.63
CA HIS A 740 -13.58 -22.03 28.75
C HIS A 740 -14.72 -21.10 29.22
N ALA A 741 -15.88 -21.13 28.56
CA ALA A 741 -17.01 -20.23 28.82
C ALA A 741 -17.66 -20.43 30.21
N TYR A 742 -17.67 -21.67 30.72
CA TYR A 742 -18.29 -22.02 32.00
C TYR A 742 -17.28 -22.39 33.10
N GLY A 743 -15.98 -22.25 32.85
CA GLY A 743 -14.93 -22.44 33.84
C GLY A 743 -14.75 -23.87 34.34
N PHE A 744 -14.97 -24.88 33.50
CA PHE A 744 -14.73 -26.30 33.84
C PHE A 744 -13.68 -26.93 32.93
N ALA A 745 -12.85 -27.80 33.50
CA ALA A 745 -11.87 -28.57 32.73
C ALA A 745 -12.38 -30.00 32.51
N PRO A 746 -12.85 -30.37 31.30
CA PRO A 746 -13.19 -31.75 31.00
C PRO A 746 -11.90 -32.59 30.97
N GLY A 747 -11.55 -33.25 32.07
CA GLY A 747 -10.38 -34.13 32.11
C GLY A 747 -10.45 -35.20 31.01
N PRO A 748 -9.41 -35.42 30.19
CA PRO A 748 -7.98 -35.08 30.31
C PRO A 748 -7.54 -33.75 29.66
N ILE A 749 -8.46 -32.84 29.32
CA ILE A 749 -8.17 -31.62 28.56
C ILE A 749 -7.62 -30.50 29.48
N PRO A 750 -6.45 -29.89 29.19
CA PRO A 750 -5.90 -28.79 29.97
C PRO A 750 -6.79 -27.53 29.96
N SER A 751 -6.82 -26.80 31.07
CA SER A 751 -7.68 -25.61 31.29
C SER A 751 -7.34 -24.37 30.45
N GLY A 752 -6.24 -24.40 29.68
CA GLY A 752 -5.84 -23.33 28.74
C GLY A 752 -5.78 -23.79 27.28
N LEU A 753 -6.29 -24.99 26.97
CA LEU A 753 -6.22 -25.52 25.60
C LEU A 753 -7.00 -24.63 24.62
N TYR A 754 -8.10 -24.02 25.03
CA TYR A 754 -8.91 -23.16 24.15
C TYR A 754 -8.11 -21.97 23.60
N ASP A 755 -7.48 -21.20 24.49
CA ASP A 755 -6.68 -20.03 24.11
C ASP A 755 -5.42 -20.44 23.35
N THR A 756 -4.77 -21.53 23.78
CA THR A 756 -3.59 -22.08 23.09
C THR A 756 -3.95 -22.56 21.69
N LEU A 757 -5.09 -23.21 21.54
CA LEU A 757 -5.56 -23.73 20.25
C LEU A 757 -5.87 -22.57 19.30
N TYR A 758 -6.52 -21.51 19.80
CA TYR A 758 -6.75 -20.31 19.00
C TYR A 758 -5.43 -19.67 18.55
N ALA A 759 -4.51 -19.43 19.49
CA ALA A 759 -3.22 -18.77 19.22
C ALA A 759 -2.31 -19.57 18.25
N THR A 760 -2.37 -20.91 18.28
CA THR A 760 -1.45 -21.76 17.51
C THR A 760 -2.07 -22.43 16.29
N GLY A 761 -3.40 -22.51 16.20
CA GLY A 761 -4.11 -23.28 15.19
C GLY A 761 -5.14 -22.53 14.35
N TYR A 762 -5.70 -21.41 14.85
CA TYR A 762 -6.87 -20.76 14.24
C TYR A 762 -6.74 -19.24 14.04
N GLN A 763 -5.56 -18.64 14.25
CA GLN A 763 -5.38 -17.22 13.94
C GLN A 763 -5.67 -16.97 12.44
N ARG A 764 -6.50 -15.97 12.16
CA ARG A 764 -7.00 -15.66 10.82
C ARG A 764 -5.96 -15.02 9.88
N VAL A 765 -4.85 -14.56 10.46
CA VAL A 765 -3.73 -13.91 9.81
C VAL A 765 -2.91 -14.95 9.02
N ASP A 766 -2.59 -16.09 9.64
CA ASP A 766 -1.70 -17.11 9.07
C ASP A 766 -2.40 -18.40 8.65
N MET A 767 -1.79 -19.16 7.73
CA MET A 767 -2.25 -20.48 7.31
C MET A 767 -1.88 -21.56 8.34
N GLN A 768 -2.50 -21.50 9.52
CA GLN A 768 -2.27 -22.45 10.60
C GLN A 768 -2.98 -23.80 10.36
N TRP A 769 -2.52 -24.83 11.06
CA TRP A 769 -2.95 -26.21 10.83
C TRP A 769 -4.43 -26.45 11.15
N GLY A 770 -5.00 -25.75 12.14
CA GLY A 770 -6.40 -25.85 12.52
C GLY A 770 -7.34 -25.36 11.42
N ARG A 771 -6.94 -24.30 10.71
CA ARG A 771 -7.66 -23.80 9.53
C ARG A 771 -7.70 -24.80 8.38
N LEU A 772 -6.63 -25.58 8.17
CA LEU A 772 -6.65 -26.67 7.17
C LEU A 772 -7.69 -27.74 7.51
N VAL A 773 -7.91 -28.00 8.81
CA VAL A 773 -8.97 -28.91 9.27
C VAL A 773 -10.35 -28.29 9.03
N ASP A 774 -10.52 -27.00 9.28
CA ASP A 774 -11.77 -26.28 9.01
C ASP A 774 -12.09 -26.23 7.51
N VAL A 775 -11.09 -26.04 6.65
CA VAL A 775 -11.22 -26.16 5.20
C VAL A 775 -11.80 -27.54 4.83
N ALA A 776 -11.25 -28.61 5.40
CA ALA A 776 -11.76 -29.97 5.15
C ALA A 776 -13.19 -30.14 5.67
N LEU A 777 -13.50 -29.65 6.87
CA LEU A 777 -14.85 -29.67 7.45
C LEU A 777 -15.85 -28.96 6.54
N VAL A 778 -15.55 -27.71 6.17
CA VAL A 778 -16.43 -26.87 5.34
C VAL A 778 -16.66 -27.53 4.00
N VAL A 779 -15.62 -28.00 3.32
CA VAL A 779 -15.75 -28.66 2.02
C VAL A 779 -16.63 -29.91 2.09
N VAL A 780 -16.42 -30.76 3.10
CA VAL A 780 -17.21 -31.99 3.28
C VAL A 780 -18.68 -31.66 3.57
N CYS A 781 -18.93 -30.74 4.51
CA CYS A 781 -20.27 -30.32 4.91
C CYS A 781 -21.02 -29.62 3.76
N VAL A 782 -20.39 -28.64 3.12
CA VAL A 782 -20.97 -27.91 1.98
C VAL A 782 -21.23 -28.85 0.81
N TYR A 783 -20.30 -29.76 0.50
CA TYR A 783 -20.52 -30.75 -0.57
C TYR A 783 -21.71 -31.66 -0.24
N ALA A 784 -21.85 -32.14 1.00
CA ALA A 784 -23.00 -32.96 1.41
C ALA A 784 -24.32 -32.18 1.32
N VAL A 785 -24.35 -30.94 1.82
CA VAL A 785 -25.52 -30.05 1.76
C VAL A 785 -25.91 -29.76 0.32
N LEU A 786 -24.97 -29.31 -0.53
CA LEU A 786 -25.23 -29.03 -1.94
C LEU A 786 -25.62 -30.29 -2.72
N THR A 787 -25.17 -31.47 -2.30
CA THR A 787 -25.60 -32.74 -2.91
C THR A 787 -27.07 -33.03 -2.60
N VAL A 788 -27.53 -32.79 -1.37
CA VAL A 788 -28.89 -33.17 -0.94
C VAL A 788 -29.91 -32.08 -1.24
N PHE A 789 -29.55 -30.82 -1.06
CA PHE A 789 -30.42 -29.65 -1.19
C PHE A 789 -30.22 -28.92 -2.53
N TRP A 790 -29.68 -29.59 -3.55
CA TRP A 790 -29.38 -28.97 -4.84
C TRP A 790 -30.57 -28.23 -5.45
N THR A 791 -31.72 -28.91 -5.62
CA THR A 791 -32.88 -28.33 -6.31
C THR A 791 -33.36 -27.02 -5.68
N PRO A 792 -33.59 -26.93 -4.35
CA PRO A 792 -33.97 -25.65 -3.73
C PRO A 792 -32.86 -24.60 -3.79
N ILE A 793 -31.60 -24.96 -3.53
CA ILE A 793 -30.47 -24.01 -3.52
C ILE A 793 -30.21 -23.45 -4.92
N SER A 794 -30.14 -24.32 -5.93
CA SER A 794 -29.94 -23.93 -7.33
C SER A 794 -31.09 -23.06 -7.84
N LYS A 795 -32.32 -23.28 -7.37
CA LYS A 795 -33.47 -22.42 -7.75
C LYS A 795 -33.37 -21.04 -7.10
N ALA A 796 -32.96 -20.96 -5.84
CA ALA A 796 -32.86 -19.71 -5.10
C ALA A 796 -31.66 -18.85 -5.54
N PHE A 797 -30.49 -19.47 -5.67
CA PHE A 797 -29.21 -18.77 -5.81
C PHE A 797 -28.42 -19.14 -7.07
N GLY A 798 -28.78 -20.23 -7.76
CA GLY A 798 -28.03 -20.71 -8.92
C GLY A 798 -28.00 -19.72 -10.09
N TRP A 799 -29.01 -18.86 -10.23
CA TRP A 799 -29.04 -17.82 -11.26
C TRP A 799 -27.95 -16.75 -11.08
N LEU A 800 -27.48 -16.54 -9.85
CA LEU A 800 -26.46 -15.57 -9.46
C LEU A 800 -25.09 -16.23 -9.34
N TYR A 801 -24.94 -17.21 -8.42
CA TYR A 801 -23.63 -17.76 -8.07
C TYR A 801 -23.04 -18.67 -9.14
N VAL A 802 -23.83 -19.49 -9.84
CA VAL A 802 -23.27 -20.40 -10.87
C VAL A 802 -22.59 -19.60 -12.00
N PRO A 803 -23.23 -18.60 -12.63
CA PRO A 803 -22.55 -17.79 -13.65
C PRO A 803 -21.29 -17.09 -13.13
N LEU A 804 -21.34 -16.48 -11.95
CA LEU A 804 -20.20 -15.80 -11.35
C LEU A 804 -19.04 -16.76 -11.06
N GLY A 805 -19.33 -17.92 -10.48
CA GLY A 805 -18.31 -18.94 -10.22
C GLY A 805 -17.77 -19.59 -11.48
N GLN A 806 -18.56 -19.60 -12.57
CA GLN A 806 -18.09 -20.09 -13.85
C GLN A 806 -17.04 -19.20 -14.51
N ALA A 807 -17.05 -17.91 -14.16
CA ALA A 807 -16.14 -16.87 -14.61
C ALA A 807 -15.44 -16.21 -13.41
N SER A 808 -15.07 -16.98 -12.39
CA SER A 808 -14.60 -16.41 -11.12
C SER A 808 -13.34 -15.56 -11.27
N LEU A 809 -12.43 -15.92 -12.20
CA LEU A 809 -11.21 -15.13 -12.42
C LEU A 809 -11.55 -13.78 -13.07
N TYR A 810 -12.55 -13.76 -13.94
CA TYR A 810 -13.07 -12.52 -14.52
C TYR A 810 -13.64 -11.60 -13.44
N VAL A 811 -14.48 -12.15 -12.55
CA VAL A 811 -15.09 -11.39 -11.44
C VAL A 811 -14.00 -10.85 -10.51
N PHE A 812 -13.00 -11.68 -10.20
CA PHE A 812 -11.85 -11.30 -9.38
C PHE A 812 -11.07 -10.12 -9.98
N ILE A 813 -10.77 -10.14 -11.29
CA ILE A 813 -10.06 -9.04 -11.96
C ILE A 813 -10.87 -7.75 -11.92
N TRP A 814 -12.17 -7.85 -12.21
CA TRP A 814 -13.02 -6.66 -12.22
C TRP A 814 -13.18 -6.02 -10.85
N GLN A 815 -13.11 -6.79 -9.76
CA GLN A 815 -13.29 -6.25 -8.42
C GLN A 815 -12.36 -5.08 -8.12
N VAL A 816 -11.12 -5.10 -8.61
CA VAL A 816 -10.13 -4.03 -8.40
C VAL A 816 -10.67 -2.69 -8.91
N PHE A 817 -11.28 -2.69 -10.09
CA PHE A 817 -11.87 -1.49 -10.67
C PHE A 817 -13.15 -1.05 -9.95
N PHE A 818 -13.91 -1.97 -9.36
CA PHE A 818 -15.07 -1.61 -8.52
C PHE A 818 -14.64 -1.00 -7.19
N VAL A 819 -13.59 -1.53 -6.55
CA VAL A 819 -12.99 -0.94 -5.35
C VAL A 819 -12.51 0.47 -5.65
N LEU A 820 -11.75 0.66 -6.73
CA LEU A 820 -11.28 1.97 -7.17
C LEU A 820 -12.45 2.93 -7.47
N ALA A 821 -13.46 2.48 -8.20
CA ALA A 821 -14.61 3.30 -8.55
C ALA A 821 -15.39 3.77 -7.31
N VAL A 822 -15.58 2.90 -6.32
CA VAL A 822 -16.25 3.25 -5.05
C VAL A 822 -15.37 4.18 -4.22
N ALA A 823 -14.07 3.91 -4.14
CA ALA A 823 -13.13 4.73 -3.38
C ALA A 823 -12.99 6.15 -3.93
N SER A 824 -13.24 6.34 -5.23
CA SER A 824 -13.19 7.63 -5.91
C SER A 824 -14.47 8.46 -5.77
N ILE A 825 -15.51 7.98 -5.08
CA ILE A 825 -16.75 8.74 -4.86
C ILE A 825 -16.49 9.79 -3.75
N PRO A 826 -16.54 11.10 -4.06
CA PRO A 826 -16.26 12.14 -3.07
C PRO A 826 -17.33 12.16 -1.97
N GLY A 827 -16.90 12.27 -0.71
CA GLY A 827 -17.81 12.39 0.44
C GLY A 827 -18.64 11.14 0.75
N LEU A 828 -18.27 9.97 0.21
CA LEU A 828 -18.97 8.72 0.49
C LEU A 828 -18.80 8.32 1.97
N ASP A 829 -19.89 8.35 2.73
CA ASP A 829 -19.91 7.83 4.09
C ASP A 829 -19.83 6.29 4.07
N ARG A 830 -18.62 5.77 4.27
CA ARG A 830 -18.33 4.33 4.31
C ARG A 830 -18.91 3.64 5.55
N SER A 831 -19.29 4.39 6.59
CA SER A 831 -19.86 3.87 7.83
C SER A 831 -21.39 3.68 7.75
N SER A 832 -22.05 4.36 6.80
CA SER A 832 -23.48 4.25 6.60
C SER A 832 -23.89 2.88 6.05
N VAL A 833 -24.67 2.16 6.87
CA VAL A 833 -25.23 0.84 6.51
C VAL A 833 -26.09 0.91 5.25
N VAL A 834 -26.84 2.01 5.05
CA VAL A 834 -27.72 2.18 3.88
C VAL A 834 -26.88 2.37 2.62
N VAL A 835 -25.91 3.29 2.68
CA VAL A 835 -25.00 3.57 1.56
C VAL A 835 -24.24 2.31 1.17
N GLY A 836 -23.62 1.62 2.13
CA GLY A 836 -22.88 0.41 1.81
C GLY A 836 -23.75 -0.77 1.36
N THR A 837 -25.02 -0.85 1.78
CA THR A 837 -25.98 -1.82 1.21
C THR A 837 -26.25 -1.54 -0.27
N ILE A 838 -26.45 -0.28 -0.64
CA ILE A 838 -26.70 0.13 -2.03
C ILE A 838 -25.46 -0.14 -2.88
N VAL A 839 -24.27 0.28 -2.41
CA VAL A 839 -23.00 0.07 -3.11
C VAL A 839 -22.75 -1.41 -3.39
N HIS A 840 -22.93 -2.29 -2.39
CA HIS A 840 -22.80 -3.73 -2.61
C HIS A 840 -23.84 -4.27 -3.59
N ALA A 841 -25.12 -3.91 -3.44
CA ALA A 841 -26.17 -4.41 -4.32
C ALA A 841 -25.94 -4.01 -5.79
N VAL A 842 -25.52 -2.77 -6.03
CA VAL A 842 -25.17 -2.25 -7.36
C VAL A 842 -23.95 -2.98 -7.92
N SER A 843 -22.89 -3.14 -7.13
CA SER A 843 -21.66 -3.82 -7.55
C SER A 843 -21.91 -5.27 -7.94
N VAL A 844 -22.66 -6.00 -7.11
CA VAL A 844 -23.07 -7.40 -7.36
C VAL A 844 -23.91 -7.50 -8.63
N LEU A 845 -24.88 -6.59 -8.82
CA LEU A 845 -25.76 -6.58 -9.98
C LEU A 845 -24.97 -6.32 -11.27
N LEU A 846 -24.07 -5.32 -11.26
CA LEU A 846 -23.24 -4.98 -12.41
C LEU A 846 -22.34 -6.14 -12.80
N LEU A 847 -21.63 -6.76 -11.84
CA LEU A 847 -20.81 -7.95 -12.10
C LEU A 847 -21.63 -9.09 -12.71
N TRP A 848 -22.83 -9.33 -12.18
CA TRP A 848 -23.73 -10.34 -12.73
C TRP A 848 -24.16 -10.02 -14.17
N VAL A 849 -24.53 -8.77 -14.46
CA VAL A 849 -24.88 -8.32 -15.81
C VAL A 849 -23.70 -8.48 -16.76
N MET A 850 -22.50 -8.06 -16.36
CA MET A 850 -21.28 -8.17 -17.15
C MET A 850 -20.98 -9.62 -17.52
N VAL A 851 -21.10 -10.54 -16.55
CA VAL A 851 -20.91 -11.98 -16.79
C VAL A 851 -21.99 -12.56 -17.70
N LYS A 852 -23.26 -12.18 -17.51
CA LYS A 852 -24.37 -12.63 -18.37
C LYS A 852 -24.24 -12.14 -19.80
N LYS A 853 -23.77 -10.90 -19.98
CA LYS A 853 -23.55 -10.27 -21.29
C LYS A 853 -22.17 -10.61 -21.88
N LYS A 854 -21.34 -11.38 -21.18
CA LYS A 854 -19.98 -11.78 -21.60
C LYS A 854 -19.09 -10.57 -21.95
N PHE A 855 -19.26 -9.48 -21.21
CA PHE A 855 -18.54 -8.23 -21.43
C PHE A 855 -17.02 -8.49 -21.37
N LEU A 856 -16.28 -8.16 -22.42
CA LEU A 856 -14.81 -8.35 -22.50
C LEU A 856 -14.28 -9.77 -22.24
N PHE A 857 -15.09 -10.82 -22.43
CA PHE A 857 -14.65 -12.23 -22.26
C PHE A 857 -13.60 -12.69 -23.29
N SER A 858 -13.39 -11.92 -24.38
CA SER A 858 -12.32 -12.16 -25.35
C SER A 858 -10.94 -11.79 -24.80
N VAL A 859 -10.88 -10.77 -23.95
CA VAL A 859 -9.64 -10.21 -23.40
C VAL A 859 -9.34 -10.83 -22.03
N VAL A 860 -10.29 -10.68 -21.10
CA VAL A 860 -10.13 -11.06 -19.69
C VAL A 860 -10.33 -12.58 -19.52
N PRO A 861 -9.43 -13.29 -18.82
CA PRO A 861 -9.58 -14.73 -18.57
C PRO A 861 -10.76 -15.04 -17.62
N ARG A 862 -11.25 -16.28 -17.67
CA ARG A 862 -12.44 -16.75 -16.93
C ARG A 862 -12.12 -17.77 -15.86
#